data_AF-A0A603C7D8-F1
#
_entry.id   AF-A0A603C7D8-F1
#
_cell.length_a   1.000
_cell.length_b   1.000
_cell.length_c   1.000
_cell.angle_alpha   90.00
_cell.angle_beta   90.00
_cell.angle_gamma   90.00
#
_symmetry.space_group_name_H-M   'P 1'
#
loop_
_entity.id
_entity.type
_entity.pdbx_description
1 polymer ?
#
loop_
_entity_poly.entity_id
_entity_poly.type
_entity_poly.pdbx_seq_one_letter_code
_entity_poly.pdbx_strand_id
1 'polypeptide(L)'
;METPVSRSALYGKLAGPLFRSLESATAFCKLRSNPWVELTHWLHQLTQQPDNDILHVLRHYQIPLSDVEKALLRQLDMLPAGASAISDFSHHIDLSVEKAWMLASVRYGDNKIRSGWLLLALLTTPELRRVLSSICAPLATLPVDELTEILPSLIETSPEAQERPYDGSGLASAIPGESSQAIPNGVQDGKSALAKYCQDMMAQARDGKIDPVTGREHEIRTMTDILLRRRQNNPLLTGEAGVGKTAVVEGFALAIAQGEVPPALREVRLLALDVGALLAGASMKGEFESRLKGLLEEAGRSPQPVILFVDEVHTLVGAGGASGTGDAANLLKPALARGTLRTIGATTWSEYKRHIEKDPALTRRFQVLQIAEPEEIPAMEMVRGLVDTLEKHHNVLILDEAVRAAVQLSHRYIPARQLPGKAISLLDTAAARVALTLHTPPASVQFLRQQLKAAEMERSLLQKQEKMGIQSDERRDALTARIFSLNNELTASESRWQRELELVHTLQELRLAESDADDKTTLQQAETALREWQGDAPVVFPEVSAAVVAAIVADWTGIPAGRMVKDEASQVLELPARLAQRVTGQDGALAQIGERIQTARAGLGDPRKPVPGCGRDRYGYNEWGELTTRRDQQLEWNAQGQLTRVISGNTETHHGYDALGRRTRKATYGRHTGHTARSRTDFVWEGFRLLQENVQQQGWRTYLYDAEQPYTPVASVTGKGESRQVWYYHTDVTGTPQEVTAADGTLVWAGYIRGFGENAADISNSGAYFHQPLRLPGQYFDDETGLHYNLFRYYAPECGRFVSQDPIGLRGGLNLYQYAPNSLTWIDPLGLDVIRLRHYTSNQGFAAIKESMKILAGDQNAVFAVRAKGKPLSMADAADKFKIKQNHARNYIDFDMDTNRVEFRKNDLGVEEYKIKGDIELDEKTTEFNKRC
;
A
#
# COMPACT_ATOMS: atom_id res chain seq x y z
N MET A 1 -15.32 37.43 11.76
CA MET A 1 -14.88 38.84 11.69
C MET A 1 -13.85 39.02 12.78
N GLU A 2 -12.58 39.15 12.43
CA GLU A 2 -11.50 39.34 13.40
C GLU A 2 -11.60 40.73 14.02
N THR A 3 -11.64 40.79 15.35
CA THR A 3 -11.46 42.04 16.09
C THR A 3 -9.97 42.38 16.11
N PRO A 4 -9.55 43.58 15.67
CA PRO A 4 -8.14 43.94 15.50
C PRO A 4 -7.37 44.22 16.82
N VAL A 5 -7.97 43.93 17.98
CA VAL A 5 -7.43 44.27 19.30
C VAL A 5 -7.21 42.99 20.10
N SER A 6 -6.02 42.83 20.68
CA SER A 6 -5.69 41.62 21.46
C SER A 6 -6.59 41.48 22.69
N ARG A 7 -7.00 40.25 22.97
CA ARG A 7 -7.87 39.89 24.11
C ARG A 7 -7.28 40.35 25.45
N SER A 8 -5.96 40.23 25.62
CA SER A 8 -5.23 40.74 26.79
C SER A 8 -5.32 42.26 26.94
N ALA A 9 -5.27 43.01 25.84
CA ALA A 9 -5.41 44.46 25.88
C ALA A 9 -6.84 44.89 26.21
N LEU A 10 -7.86 44.14 25.74
CA LEU A 10 -9.27 44.39 26.07
C LEU A 10 -9.60 44.04 27.53
N TYR A 11 -9.18 42.87 28.03
CA TYR A 11 -9.38 42.51 29.43
C TYR A 11 -8.60 43.41 30.39
N GLY A 12 -7.45 43.94 29.96
CA GLY A 12 -6.71 44.92 30.75
C GLY A 12 -7.44 46.26 30.92
N LYS A 13 -8.55 46.50 30.20
CA LYS A 13 -9.41 47.66 30.42
C LYS A 13 -10.50 47.43 31.46
N LEU A 14 -10.68 46.21 31.96
CA LEU A 14 -11.62 45.93 33.05
C LEU A 14 -11.17 46.63 34.35
N ALA A 15 -12.13 47.21 35.07
CA ALA A 15 -11.91 47.68 36.44
C ALA A 15 -11.58 46.49 37.37
N GLY A 16 -10.80 46.72 38.42
CA GLY A 16 -10.35 45.67 39.35
C GLY A 16 -11.46 44.73 39.88
N PRO A 17 -12.60 45.24 40.38
CA PRO A 17 -13.72 44.40 40.84
C PRO A 17 -14.33 43.54 39.72
N LEU A 18 -14.43 44.09 38.52
CA LEU A 18 -14.99 43.42 37.34
C LEU A 18 -14.04 42.34 36.80
N PHE A 19 -12.73 42.58 36.88
CA PHE A 19 -11.71 41.57 36.57
C PHE A 19 -11.75 40.40 37.57
N ARG A 20 -11.77 40.70 38.87
CA ARG A 20 -11.84 39.69 39.94
C ARG A 20 -13.12 38.84 39.88
N SER A 21 -14.26 39.41 39.48
CA SER A 21 -15.48 38.60 39.30
C SER A 21 -15.37 37.63 38.13
N LEU A 22 -14.64 38.00 37.06
CA LEU A 22 -14.38 37.11 35.93
C LEU A 22 -13.41 35.99 36.32
N GLU A 23 -12.42 36.26 37.16
CA GLU A 23 -11.56 35.23 37.79
C GLU A 23 -12.36 34.27 38.69
N SER A 24 -13.24 34.82 39.53
CA SER A 24 -14.12 34.01 40.36
C SER A 24 -15.06 33.14 39.50
N ALA A 25 -15.54 33.68 38.38
CA ALA A 25 -16.41 32.96 37.45
C ALA A 25 -15.70 31.79 36.77
N THR A 26 -14.41 31.93 36.47
CA THR A 26 -13.57 30.84 35.98
C THR A 26 -13.40 29.76 37.04
N ALA A 27 -13.08 30.12 38.28
CA ALA A 27 -12.97 29.16 39.38
C ALA A 27 -14.31 28.43 39.65
N PHE A 28 -15.41 29.18 39.59
CA PHE A 28 -16.75 28.64 39.80
C PHE A 28 -17.19 27.69 38.68
N CYS A 29 -16.87 27.99 37.42
CA CYS A 29 -17.08 27.11 36.26
C CYS A 29 -16.35 25.76 36.44
N LYS A 30 -15.12 25.79 36.97
CA LYS A 30 -14.33 24.57 37.27
C LYS A 30 -15.00 23.71 38.33
N LEU A 31 -15.45 24.34 39.43
CA LEU A 31 -16.13 23.64 40.53
C LEU A 31 -17.40 22.92 40.05
N ARG A 32 -18.13 23.51 39.10
CA ARG A 32 -19.34 22.91 38.52
C ARG A 32 -19.06 21.94 37.35
N SER A 33 -17.80 21.72 37.00
CA SER A 33 -17.38 20.85 35.89
C SER A 33 -18.04 21.24 34.55
N ASN A 34 -18.24 22.53 34.32
CA ASN A 34 -18.77 23.06 33.06
C ASN A 34 -17.64 23.28 32.04
N PRO A 35 -17.85 22.96 30.75
CA PRO A 35 -16.80 23.00 29.73
C PRO A 35 -16.38 24.41 29.29
N TRP A 36 -17.23 25.42 29.44
CA TRP A 36 -17.01 26.80 28.97
C TRP A 36 -17.44 27.81 30.03
N VAL A 37 -16.69 28.91 30.14
CA VAL A 37 -17.05 30.03 31.01
C VAL A 37 -18.12 30.88 30.30
N GLU A 38 -19.37 30.65 30.66
CA GLU A 38 -20.54 31.40 30.17
C GLU A 38 -20.76 32.75 30.89
N LEU A 39 -21.46 33.69 30.23
CA LEU A 39 -21.92 34.97 30.82
C LEU A 39 -22.70 34.75 32.12
N THR A 40 -23.45 33.65 32.23
CA THR A 40 -24.20 33.28 33.44
C THR A 40 -23.28 33.14 34.66
N HIS A 41 -22.10 32.54 34.50
CA HIS A 41 -21.13 32.42 35.60
C HIS A 41 -20.63 33.80 36.03
N TRP A 42 -20.34 34.67 35.06
CA TRP A 42 -19.79 35.99 35.35
C TRP A 42 -20.80 36.92 36.01
N LEU A 43 -22.03 36.97 35.50
CA LEU A 43 -23.12 37.75 36.10
C LEU A 43 -23.45 37.23 37.50
N HIS A 44 -23.44 35.91 37.71
CA HIS A 44 -23.67 35.35 39.05
C HIS A 44 -22.59 35.80 40.04
N GLN A 45 -21.31 35.72 39.65
CA GLN A 45 -20.21 36.18 40.52
C GLN A 45 -20.22 37.70 40.74
N LEU A 46 -20.68 38.49 39.77
CA LEU A 46 -20.89 39.92 39.95
C LEU A 46 -21.98 40.23 40.98
N THR A 47 -23.11 39.51 40.97
CA THR A 47 -24.18 39.76 41.96
C THR A 47 -23.81 39.32 43.37
N GLN A 48 -22.79 38.46 43.54
CA GLN A 48 -22.26 38.08 44.86
C GLN A 48 -21.36 39.13 45.51
N GLN A 49 -20.93 40.15 44.76
CA GLN A 49 -20.11 41.22 45.33
C GLN A 49 -20.96 42.11 46.25
N PRO A 50 -20.38 42.66 47.34
CA PRO A 50 -21.14 43.44 48.31
C PRO A 50 -21.69 44.75 47.73
N ASP A 51 -20.96 45.38 46.80
CA ASP A 51 -21.39 46.58 46.11
C ASP A 51 -20.70 46.74 44.73
N ASN A 52 -21.45 47.17 43.71
CA ASN A 52 -21.01 47.42 42.34
C ASN A 52 -22.04 48.24 41.54
N ASP A 53 -21.69 48.65 40.31
CA ASP A 53 -22.58 49.48 39.49
C ASP A 53 -23.92 48.80 39.15
N ILE A 54 -23.91 47.48 38.89
CA ILE A 54 -25.14 46.71 38.59
C ILE A 54 -26.09 46.76 39.79
N LEU A 55 -25.57 46.63 41.02
CA LEU A 55 -26.37 46.73 42.24
C LEU A 55 -26.97 48.13 42.42
N HIS A 56 -26.25 49.19 42.05
CA HIS A 56 -26.79 50.56 42.05
C HIS A 56 -27.95 50.71 41.06
N VAL A 57 -27.82 50.13 39.85
CA VAL A 57 -28.90 50.12 38.84
C VAL A 57 -30.11 49.33 39.36
N LEU A 58 -29.90 48.15 39.95
CA LEU A 58 -30.99 47.33 40.51
C LEU A 58 -31.75 48.05 41.63
N ARG A 59 -31.05 48.76 42.53
CA ARG A 59 -31.66 49.57 43.59
C ARG A 59 -32.52 50.71 43.01
N HIS A 60 -32.04 51.38 41.96
CA HIS A 60 -32.77 52.48 41.32
C HIS A 60 -34.09 52.01 40.69
N TYR A 61 -34.04 50.89 39.94
CA TYR A 61 -35.22 50.31 39.28
C TYR A 61 -36.06 49.40 40.19
N GLN A 62 -35.75 49.33 41.49
CA GLN A 62 -36.45 48.50 42.49
C GLN A 62 -36.55 47.02 42.09
N ILE A 63 -35.55 46.50 41.38
CA ILE A 63 -35.50 45.08 40.99
C ILE A 63 -34.88 44.29 42.17
N PRO A 64 -35.60 43.33 42.77
CA PRO A 64 -35.06 42.55 43.87
C PRO A 64 -33.85 41.72 43.42
N LEU A 65 -32.72 41.88 44.13
CA LEU A 65 -31.50 41.09 43.88
C LEU A 65 -31.78 39.58 43.93
N SER A 66 -32.66 39.16 44.84
CA SER A 66 -33.05 37.76 45.01
C SER A 66 -33.73 37.15 43.77
N ASP A 67 -34.41 37.95 42.95
CA ASP A 67 -35.03 37.47 41.71
C ASP A 67 -33.99 37.31 40.58
N VAL A 68 -33.01 38.21 40.53
CA VAL A 68 -31.85 38.12 39.64
C VAL A 68 -31.02 36.86 39.97
N GLU A 69 -30.71 36.64 41.24
CA GLU A 69 -29.94 35.47 41.69
C GLU A 69 -30.66 34.15 41.40
N LYS A 70 -31.97 34.07 41.67
CA LYS A 70 -32.79 32.88 41.33
C LYS A 70 -32.78 32.58 39.83
N ALA A 71 -32.86 33.61 38.98
CA ALA A 71 -32.82 33.43 37.54
C ALA A 71 -31.47 32.90 37.06
N LEU A 72 -30.37 33.46 37.58
CA LEU A 72 -29.01 33.02 37.26
C LEU A 72 -28.73 31.59 37.74
N LEU A 73 -29.15 31.24 38.95
CA LEU A 73 -29.00 29.87 39.49
C LEU A 73 -29.74 28.82 38.66
N ARG A 74 -30.99 29.10 38.26
CA ARG A 74 -31.76 28.20 37.37
C ARG A 74 -31.03 27.95 36.06
N GLN A 75 -30.37 28.97 35.50
CA GLN A 75 -29.63 28.82 34.26
C GLN A 75 -28.30 28.08 34.45
N LEU A 76 -27.61 28.28 35.57
CA LEU A 76 -26.42 27.50 35.92
C LEU A 76 -26.71 26.00 36.06
N ASP A 77 -27.90 25.63 36.56
CA ASP A 77 -28.31 24.23 36.69
C ASP A 77 -28.62 23.56 35.34
N MET A 78 -28.92 24.34 34.30
CA MET A 78 -29.21 23.85 32.94
C MET A 78 -27.95 23.68 32.09
N LEU A 79 -26.79 24.15 32.54
CA LEU A 79 -25.53 24.03 31.79
C LEU A 79 -25.00 22.59 31.82
N PRO A 80 -24.38 22.11 30.72
CA PRO A 80 -23.83 20.76 30.64
C PRO A 80 -22.67 20.59 31.63
N ALA A 81 -22.70 19.50 32.40
CA ALA A 81 -21.67 19.14 33.39
C ALA A 81 -20.90 17.87 32.98
N GLY A 82 -19.70 17.69 33.55
CA GLY A 82 -18.86 16.50 33.33
C GLY A 82 -17.56 16.75 32.56
N ALA A 83 -17.19 18.02 32.36
CA ALA A 83 -15.90 18.38 31.75
C ALA A 83 -14.75 18.21 32.76
N SER A 84 -13.65 17.58 32.33
CA SER A 84 -12.44 17.40 33.15
C SER A 84 -11.56 18.66 33.22
N ALA A 85 -11.75 19.61 32.30
CA ALA A 85 -11.08 20.91 32.26
C ALA A 85 -11.98 21.97 31.59
N ILE A 86 -11.71 23.25 31.88
CA ILE A 86 -12.32 24.38 31.18
C ILE A 86 -11.64 24.55 29.82
N SER A 87 -12.42 24.64 28.74
CA SER A 87 -11.90 24.82 27.38
C SER A 87 -11.49 26.27 27.12
N ASP A 88 -12.42 27.21 27.26
CA ASP A 88 -12.22 28.67 27.05
C ASP A 88 -13.45 29.45 27.58
N PHE A 89 -13.47 30.77 27.40
CA PHE A 89 -14.66 31.60 27.58
C PHE A 89 -15.61 31.52 26.37
N SER A 90 -16.91 31.72 26.64
CA SER A 90 -17.92 31.87 25.60
C SER A 90 -17.69 33.12 24.74
N HIS A 91 -18.07 33.04 23.45
CA HIS A 91 -18.00 34.17 22.52
C HIS A 91 -18.70 35.44 23.04
N HIS A 92 -19.79 35.26 23.80
CA HIS A 92 -20.56 36.37 24.35
C HIS A 92 -19.80 37.17 25.42
N ILE A 93 -18.84 36.57 26.12
CA ILE A 93 -17.96 37.31 27.04
C ILE A 93 -17.07 38.27 26.25
N ASP A 94 -16.36 37.77 25.23
CA ASP A 94 -15.47 38.62 24.41
C ASP A 94 -16.24 39.76 23.74
N LEU A 95 -17.41 39.44 23.16
CA LEU A 95 -18.28 40.41 22.54
C LEU A 95 -18.79 41.46 23.55
N SER A 96 -19.15 41.04 24.77
CA SER A 96 -19.61 41.97 25.81
C SER A 96 -18.53 42.95 26.24
N VAL A 97 -17.27 42.50 26.35
CA VAL A 97 -16.12 43.35 26.71
C VAL A 97 -15.78 44.32 25.60
N GLU A 98 -15.78 43.88 24.34
CA GLU A 98 -15.55 44.73 23.18
C GLU A 98 -16.60 45.86 23.08
N LYS A 99 -17.89 45.52 23.21
CA LYS A 99 -18.97 46.51 23.15
C LYS A 99 -18.98 47.43 24.37
N ALA A 100 -18.67 46.91 25.56
CA ALA A 100 -18.54 47.72 26.76
C ALA A 100 -17.38 48.71 26.67
N TRP A 101 -16.24 48.30 26.08
CA TRP A 101 -15.11 49.21 25.83
C TRP A 101 -15.48 50.31 24.84
N MET A 102 -16.17 49.97 23.75
CA MET A 102 -16.64 50.96 22.78
C MET A 102 -17.57 51.99 23.44
N LEU A 103 -18.53 51.53 24.25
CA LEU A 103 -19.44 52.43 24.98
C LEU A 103 -18.68 53.31 25.97
N ALA A 104 -17.85 52.71 26.82
CA ALA A 104 -17.07 53.43 27.83
C ALA A 104 -16.17 54.49 27.19
N SER A 105 -15.34 54.11 26.21
CA SER A 105 -14.32 54.99 25.62
C SER A 105 -14.88 56.03 24.65
N VAL A 106 -15.81 55.63 23.75
CA VAL A 106 -16.27 56.51 22.67
C VAL A 106 -17.44 57.38 23.10
N ARG A 107 -18.40 56.81 23.84
CA ARG A 107 -19.64 57.53 24.18
C ARG A 107 -19.53 58.30 25.48
N TYR A 108 -18.91 57.71 26.50
CA TYR A 108 -18.88 58.27 27.85
C TYR A 108 -17.51 58.78 28.29
N GLY A 109 -16.46 58.58 27.48
CA GLY A 109 -15.11 59.07 27.75
C GLY A 109 -14.43 58.42 28.97
N ASP A 110 -14.91 57.26 29.43
CA ASP A 110 -14.31 56.52 30.53
C ASP A 110 -13.10 55.72 30.03
N ASN A 111 -12.04 55.67 30.84
CA ASN A 111 -10.78 55.01 30.50
C ASN A 111 -10.72 53.53 30.92
N LYS A 112 -11.81 53.03 31.52
CA LYS A 112 -11.97 51.67 32.02
C LYS A 112 -13.39 51.15 31.77
N ILE A 113 -13.52 49.82 31.77
CA ILE A 113 -14.79 49.11 31.67
C ILE A 113 -15.26 48.79 33.08
N ARG A 114 -16.45 49.28 33.43
CA ARG A 114 -17.12 49.06 34.71
C ARG A 114 -18.33 48.15 34.51
N SER A 115 -18.85 47.57 35.60
CA SER A 115 -20.00 46.65 35.50
C SER A 115 -21.26 47.34 34.98
N GLY A 116 -21.41 48.66 35.16
CA GLY A 116 -22.49 49.45 34.58
C GLY A 116 -22.40 49.56 33.06
N TRP A 117 -21.20 49.83 32.54
CA TRP A 117 -20.94 49.86 31.09
C TRP A 117 -21.10 48.49 30.45
N LEU A 118 -20.72 47.43 31.16
CA LEU A 118 -20.97 46.05 30.76
C LEU A 118 -22.48 45.75 30.66
N LEU A 119 -23.26 46.12 31.68
CA LEU A 119 -24.71 45.95 31.68
C LEU A 119 -25.37 46.70 30.53
N LEU A 120 -24.95 47.95 30.29
CA LEU A 120 -25.44 48.73 29.16
C LEU A 120 -25.10 48.07 27.83
N ALA A 121 -23.88 47.55 27.66
CA ALA A 121 -23.46 46.82 26.47
C ALA A 121 -24.31 45.57 26.22
N LEU A 122 -24.63 44.82 27.28
CA LEU A 122 -25.52 43.65 27.21
C LEU A 122 -26.95 44.03 26.78
N LEU A 123 -27.44 45.21 27.19
CA LEU A 123 -28.78 45.68 26.88
C LEU A 123 -28.90 46.36 25.50
N THR A 124 -27.87 47.07 25.04
CA THR A 124 -27.90 47.81 23.77
C THR A 124 -27.54 46.95 22.57
N THR A 125 -26.76 45.87 22.77
CA THR A 125 -26.33 45.00 21.67
C THR A 125 -27.38 43.92 21.40
N PRO A 126 -27.98 43.82 20.19
CA PRO A 126 -29.11 42.92 19.94
C PRO A 126 -28.85 41.45 20.26
N GLU A 127 -27.64 40.96 19.96
CA GLU A 127 -27.23 39.59 20.26
C GLU A 127 -27.10 39.33 21.76
N LEU A 128 -26.35 40.18 22.46
CA LEU A 128 -26.17 40.09 23.91
C LEU A 128 -27.49 40.27 24.66
N ARG A 129 -28.40 41.11 24.16
CA ARG A 129 -29.73 41.31 24.76
C ARG A 129 -30.58 40.04 24.68
N ARG A 130 -30.53 39.31 23.57
CA ARG A 130 -31.22 38.01 23.43
C ARG A 130 -30.68 37.00 24.43
N VAL A 131 -29.36 36.93 24.57
CA VAL A 131 -28.68 36.05 25.53
C VAL A 131 -29.04 36.44 26.97
N LEU A 132 -28.95 37.73 27.32
CA LEU A 132 -29.35 38.25 28.63
C LEU A 132 -30.83 37.96 28.94
N SER A 133 -31.73 38.09 27.96
CA SER A 133 -33.16 37.79 28.13
C SER A 133 -33.40 36.31 28.45
N SER A 134 -32.59 35.41 27.88
CA SER A 134 -32.65 33.98 28.17
C SER A 134 -32.05 33.63 29.53
N ILE A 135 -30.97 34.34 29.92
CA ILE A 135 -30.21 34.04 31.15
C ILE A 135 -30.88 34.67 32.39
N CYS A 136 -31.28 35.92 32.31
CA CYS A 136 -31.82 36.68 33.44
C CYS A 136 -32.88 37.70 32.97
N ALA A 137 -34.14 37.26 32.95
CA ALA A 137 -35.27 38.08 32.54
C ALA A 137 -35.38 39.43 33.31
N PRO A 138 -35.18 39.50 34.65
CA PRO A 138 -35.24 40.77 35.37
C PRO A 138 -34.22 41.82 34.90
N LEU A 139 -33.01 41.41 34.53
CA LEU A 139 -32.00 42.34 33.99
C LEU A 139 -32.38 42.82 32.58
N ALA A 140 -32.97 41.95 31.76
CA ALA A 140 -33.37 42.28 30.39
C ALA A 140 -34.59 43.22 30.29
N THR A 141 -35.36 43.38 31.37
CA THR A 141 -36.53 44.28 31.44
C THR A 141 -36.19 45.74 31.72
N LEU A 142 -34.91 46.08 31.96
CA LEU A 142 -34.48 47.45 32.22
C LEU A 142 -34.78 48.38 31.01
N PRO A 143 -35.30 49.60 31.25
CA PRO A 143 -35.59 50.55 30.17
C PRO A 143 -34.29 51.14 29.61
N VAL A 144 -33.86 50.60 28.46
CA VAL A 144 -32.54 50.90 27.86
C VAL A 144 -32.37 52.38 27.53
N ASP A 145 -33.40 53.03 26.98
CA ASP A 145 -33.33 54.43 26.55
C ASP A 145 -33.10 55.37 27.74
N GLU A 146 -33.81 55.14 28.84
CA GLU A 146 -33.65 55.90 30.09
C GLU A 146 -32.30 55.59 30.76
N LEU A 147 -31.96 54.31 30.90
CA LEU A 147 -30.71 53.85 31.51
C LEU A 147 -29.50 54.48 30.82
N THR A 148 -29.53 54.60 29.49
CA THR A 148 -28.44 55.18 28.70
C THR A 148 -28.13 56.64 29.11
N GLU A 149 -29.14 57.41 29.50
CA GLU A 149 -29.00 58.81 29.90
C GLU A 149 -28.62 58.94 31.39
N ILE A 150 -29.23 58.14 32.26
CA ILE A 150 -29.06 58.29 33.72
C ILE A 150 -27.88 57.50 34.29
N LEU A 151 -27.38 56.46 33.60
CA LEU A 151 -26.34 55.56 34.10
C LEU A 151 -25.08 56.29 34.62
N PRO A 152 -24.51 57.32 33.96
CA PRO A 152 -23.34 58.03 34.49
C PRO A 152 -23.56 58.61 35.89
N SER A 153 -24.75 59.15 36.15
CA SER A 153 -25.12 59.71 37.45
C SER A 153 -25.37 58.64 38.52
N LEU A 154 -25.89 57.47 38.12
CA LEU A 154 -26.15 56.35 39.04
C LEU A 154 -24.86 55.68 39.53
N ILE A 155 -23.86 55.57 38.66
CA ILE A 155 -22.61 54.86 38.94
C ILE A 155 -21.52 55.78 39.53
N GLU A 156 -21.74 57.10 39.61
CA GLU A 156 -20.77 58.05 40.16
C GLU A 156 -20.38 57.73 41.60
N THR A 157 -21.34 57.25 42.41
CA THR A 157 -21.17 56.93 43.83
C THR A 157 -20.69 55.50 44.09
N SER A 158 -20.57 54.67 43.06
CA SER A 158 -20.15 53.28 43.20
C SER A 158 -18.65 53.15 43.46
N PRO A 159 -18.20 52.14 44.24
CA PRO A 159 -16.77 51.89 44.50
C PRO A 159 -15.95 51.66 43.21
N GLU A 160 -16.57 51.21 42.11
CA GLU A 160 -15.89 51.06 40.82
C GLU A 160 -15.40 52.38 40.22
N ALA A 161 -15.94 53.52 40.64
CA ALA A 161 -15.51 54.85 40.20
C ALA A 161 -14.06 55.16 40.62
N GLN A 162 -13.63 54.69 41.79
CA GLN A 162 -12.29 54.94 42.35
C GLN A 162 -11.25 53.88 41.98
N GLU A 163 -11.68 52.77 41.37
CA GLU A 163 -10.81 51.65 41.03
C GLU A 163 -9.98 51.90 39.76
N ARG A 164 -8.76 51.37 39.70
CA ARG A 164 -7.89 51.51 38.50
C ARG A 164 -8.22 50.44 37.46
N PRO A 165 -8.02 50.71 36.15
CA PRO A 165 -8.03 49.67 35.13
C PRO A 165 -6.89 48.68 35.36
N TYR A 166 -7.13 47.41 35.03
CA TYR A 166 -6.13 46.34 35.14
C TYR A 166 -5.18 46.33 33.92
N ASP A 167 -4.56 47.47 33.59
CA ASP A 167 -3.87 47.67 32.31
C ASP A 167 -2.36 47.33 32.33
N GLY A 168 -1.89 46.70 33.41
CA GLY A 168 -0.50 46.31 33.58
C GLY A 168 0.45 47.43 34.04
N SER A 169 -0.07 48.61 34.38
CA SER A 169 0.72 49.69 35.02
C SER A 169 1.07 49.38 36.49
N GLY A 170 1.85 48.31 36.71
CA GLY A 170 2.43 47.95 38.03
C GLY A 170 2.39 46.46 38.40
N LEU A 171 1.66 45.62 37.66
CA LEU A 171 1.58 44.16 37.81
C LEU A 171 1.50 43.52 36.40
N ALA A 172 1.95 42.28 36.25
CA ALA A 172 2.00 41.60 34.94
C ALA A 172 0.63 41.55 34.25
N SER A 173 0.60 41.70 32.92
CA SER A 173 -0.60 41.56 32.08
C SER A 173 -1.20 40.17 32.27
N ALA A 174 -2.27 40.05 33.06
CA ALA A 174 -2.92 38.78 33.34
C ALA A 174 -4.27 38.66 32.62
N ILE A 175 -4.53 37.49 32.05
CA ILE A 175 -5.87 37.06 31.61
C ILE A 175 -6.63 36.54 32.86
N PRO A 176 -7.91 36.90 33.06
CA PRO A 176 -8.71 36.38 34.16
C PRO A 176 -8.68 34.83 34.19
N GLY A 177 -8.38 34.24 35.35
CA GLY A 177 -8.29 32.77 35.53
C GLY A 177 -6.86 32.21 35.55
N GLU A 178 -5.85 33.03 35.28
CA GLU A 178 -4.41 32.67 35.38
C GLU A 178 -3.95 32.37 36.82
N SER A 179 -4.51 33.07 37.81
CA SER A 179 -4.16 32.91 39.24
C SER A 179 -4.68 31.61 39.87
N SER A 180 -5.76 31.03 39.31
CA SER A 180 -6.51 29.92 39.93
C SER A 180 -6.21 28.54 39.32
N GLN A 181 -5.25 28.43 38.38
CA GLN A 181 -4.98 27.19 37.62
C GLN A 181 -6.25 26.55 37.01
N ALA A 182 -7.27 27.36 36.74
CA ALA A 182 -8.59 26.90 36.30
C ALA A 182 -8.69 26.82 34.78
N ILE A 183 -7.96 27.69 34.10
CA ILE A 183 -7.62 27.60 32.68
C ILE A 183 -6.19 27.06 32.62
N PRO A 184 -5.91 25.96 31.91
CA PRO A 184 -4.56 25.46 31.80
C PRO A 184 -3.76 26.39 30.89
N ASN A 185 -2.85 27.18 31.45
CA ASN A 185 -1.75 27.74 30.67
C ASN A 185 -0.46 27.84 31.48
N GLY A 186 0.56 27.14 30.97
CA GLY A 186 1.97 27.51 31.02
C GLY A 186 2.53 28.00 32.35
N VAL A 187 2.69 27.11 33.32
CA VAL A 187 3.63 27.35 34.41
C VAL A 187 5.00 27.66 33.79
N GLN A 188 5.59 28.83 34.11
CA GLN A 188 7.04 28.98 34.19
C GLN A 188 7.55 28.09 35.33
N ASP A 189 7.43 26.78 35.12
CA ASP A 189 8.27 25.81 35.79
C ASP A 189 9.68 26.19 35.35
N GLY A 190 10.65 26.22 36.27
CA GLY A 190 12.07 26.44 35.95
C GLY A 190 12.68 25.36 35.02
N LYS A 191 11.82 24.55 34.39
CA LYS A 191 12.14 23.62 33.33
C LYS A 191 12.47 24.38 32.05
N SER A 192 13.60 24.01 31.48
CA SER A 192 14.12 24.53 30.21
C SER A 192 13.09 24.35 29.09
N ALA A 193 13.13 25.18 28.03
CA ALA A 193 12.18 25.07 26.92
C ALA A 193 12.26 23.69 26.25
N LEU A 194 13.45 23.09 26.20
CA LEU A 194 13.64 21.71 25.73
C LEU A 194 12.91 20.69 26.61
N ALA A 195 12.88 20.86 27.93
CA ALA A 195 12.18 19.94 28.83
C ALA A 195 10.65 20.08 28.77
N LYS A 196 10.13 21.23 28.31
CA LYS A 196 8.69 21.48 28.18
C LYS A 196 8.12 21.01 26.85
N TYR A 197 8.87 21.18 25.76
CA TYR A 197 8.37 20.97 24.40
C TYR A 197 9.08 19.85 23.64
N CYS A 198 10.09 19.21 24.24
CA CYS A 198 10.72 18.03 23.68
C CYS A 198 10.65 16.82 24.62
N GLN A 199 10.62 15.64 24.03
CA GLN A 199 10.80 14.37 24.72
C GLN A 199 12.21 13.85 24.48
N ASP A 200 12.87 13.39 25.55
CA ASP A 200 14.22 12.83 25.47
C ASP A 200 14.15 11.35 25.07
N MET A 201 14.41 11.07 23.80
CA MET A 201 14.35 9.71 23.25
C MET A 201 15.49 8.83 23.79
N MET A 202 16.62 9.44 24.17
CA MET A 202 17.73 8.71 24.77
C MET A 202 17.40 8.23 26.19
N ALA A 203 16.68 9.06 26.96
CA ALA A 203 16.17 8.66 28.27
C ALA A 203 15.15 7.53 28.13
N GLN A 204 14.22 7.64 27.18
CA GLN A 204 13.24 6.58 26.90
C GLN A 204 13.91 5.26 26.47
N ALA A 205 14.94 5.32 25.63
CA ALA A 205 15.74 4.15 25.24
C ALA A 205 16.39 3.47 26.45
N ARG A 206 17.03 4.25 27.33
CA ARG A 206 17.69 3.74 28.55
C ARG A 206 16.72 3.18 29.58
N ASP A 207 15.53 3.77 29.67
CA ASP A 207 14.43 3.30 30.52
C ASP A 207 13.72 2.06 29.96
N GLY A 208 14.09 1.59 28.75
CA GLY A 208 13.42 0.46 28.09
C GLY A 208 11.98 0.76 27.63
N LYS A 209 11.66 2.04 27.41
CA LYS A 209 10.32 2.50 26.96
C LYS A 209 10.18 2.55 25.43
N ILE A 210 11.29 2.39 24.71
CA ILE A 210 11.29 2.31 23.25
C ILE A 210 11.27 0.84 22.86
N ASP A 211 10.33 0.48 21.98
CA ASP A 211 10.21 -0.87 21.44
C ASP A 211 11.45 -1.29 20.65
N PRO A 212 11.78 -2.59 20.61
CA PRO A 212 12.89 -3.09 19.81
C PRO A 212 12.63 -2.85 18.31
N VAL A 213 13.62 -2.28 17.62
CA VAL A 213 13.54 -1.99 16.19
C VAL A 213 14.40 -3.00 15.43
N THR A 214 13.76 -3.85 14.62
CA THR A 214 14.41 -4.87 13.79
C THR A 214 14.26 -4.57 12.30
N GLY A 215 15.22 -4.98 11.47
CA GLY A 215 15.10 -4.93 10.00
C GLY A 215 15.22 -3.54 9.38
N ARG A 216 15.75 -2.56 10.13
CA ARG A 216 15.98 -1.16 9.70
C ARG A 216 17.44 -0.71 9.86
N GLU A 217 18.36 -1.65 9.96
CA GLU A 217 19.78 -1.40 10.25
C GLU A 217 20.44 -0.60 9.11
N HIS A 218 20.03 -0.83 7.86
CA HIS A 218 20.56 -0.10 6.71
C HIS A 218 20.17 1.39 6.73
N GLU A 219 18.91 1.70 7.04
CA GLU A 219 18.41 3.06 7.16
C GLU A 219 19.03 3.79 8.35
N ILE A 220 19.13 3.13 9.51
CA ILE A 220 19.78 3.68 10.71
C ILE A 220 21.26 4.01 10.43
N ARG A 221 21.98 3.09 9.76
CA ARG A 221 23.36 3.32 9.35
C ARG A 221 23.49 4.49 8.37
N THR A 222 22.62 4.54 7.36
CA THR A 222 22.62 5.63 6.38
C THR A 222 22.32 6.97 7.03
N MET A 223 21.39 7.01 7.99
CA MET A 223 21.09 8.20 8.78
C MET A 223 22.29 8.65 9.62
N THR A 224 23.00 7.70 10.23
CA THR A 224 24.25 7.94 10.97
C THR A 224 25.32 8.55 10.05
N ASP A 225 25.49 7.98 8.85
CA ASP A 225 26.42 8.50 7.84
C ASP A 225 26.09 9.93 7.42
N ILE A 226 24.80 10.26 7.28
CA ILE A 226 24.33 11.62 6.96
C ILE A 226 24.69 12.60 8.08
N LEU A 227 24.43 12.25 9.34
CA LEU A 227 24.69 13.12 10.51
C LEU A 227 26.18 13.45 10.69
N LEU A 228 27.08 12.60 10.19
CA LEU A 228 28.53 12.81 10.23
C LEU A 228 29.06 13.70 9.09
N ARG A 229 28.25 14.02 8.08
CA ARG A 229 28.68 14.86 6.95
C ARG A 229 28.96 16.30 7.39
N ARG A 230 29.83 16.98 6.63
CA ARG A 230 30.12 18.42 6.82
C ARG A 230 29.05 19.33 6.21
N ARG A 231 28.36 18.88 5.16
CA ARG A 231 27.28 19.59 4.46
C ARG A 231 26.12 18.60 4.25
N GLN A 232 24.90 19.10 4.16
CA GLN A 232 23.69 18.26 4.07
C GLN A 232 23.65 17.17 5.14
N ASN A 233 23.89 17.61 6.38
CA ASN A 233 24.06 16.76 7.55
C ASN A 233 22.77 16.63 8.39
N ASN A 234 21.64 17.01 7.80
CA ASN A 234 20.32 16.86 8.40
C ASN A 234 19.57 15.79 7.58
N PRO A 235 19.38 14.57 8.10
CA PRO A 235 18.60 13.56 7.40
C PRO A 235 17.11 13.94 7.37
N LEU A 236 16.47 13.71 6.22
CA LEU A 236 15.04 13.88 6.02
C LEU A 236 14.46 12.54 5.57
N LEU A 237 13.79 11.86 6.50
CA LEU A 237 13.11 10.59 6.29
C LEU A 237 11.84 10.82 5.46
N THR A 238 11.81 10.31 4.24
CA THR A 238 10.65 10.41 3.35
C THR A 238 10.05 9.05 3.08
N GLY A 239 8.75 8.89 3.30
CA GLY A 239 8.03 7.65 3.03
C GLY A 239 6.56 7.79 3.37
N GLU A 240 5.72 6.89 2.87
CA GLU A 240 4.28 6.88 3.16
C GLU A 240 4.00 6.71 4.67
N ALA A 241 2.78 7.01 5.12
CA ALA A 241 2.41 6.80 6.52
C ALA A 241 2.40 5.29 6.86
N GLY A 242 2.93 4.93 8.04
CA GLY A 242 2.95 3.54 8.51
C GLY A 242 4.17 2.70 8.11
N VAL A 243 5.10 3.23 7.31
CA VAL A 243 6.34 2.50 6.92
C VAL A 243 7.39 2.39 8.04
N GLY A 244 7.19 3.07 9.18
CA GLY A 244 8.13 3.05 10.31
C GLY A 244 9.20 4.16 10.29
N LYS A 245 8.84 5.39 9.87
CA LYS A 245 9.77 6.53 9.90
C LYS A 245 10.27 6.85 11.31
N THR A 246 9.34 6.90 12.28
CA THR A 246 9.65 7.11 13.70
C THR A 246 10.46 5.96 14.28
N ALA A 247 10.13 4.72 13.90
CA ALA A 247 10.88 3.53 14.31
C ALA A 247 12.37 3.58 13.90
N VAL A 248 12.70 4.14 12.73
CA VAL A 248 14.12 4.34 12.34
C VAL A 248 14.84 5.32 13.29
N VAL A 249 14.14 6.33 13.79
CA VAL A 249 14.70 7.31 14.74
C VAL A 249 14.83 6.71 16.14
N GLU A 250 13.84 5.95 16.57
CA GLU A 250 13.85 5.17 17.81
C GLU A 250 14.98 4.13 17.81
N GLY A 251 15.18 3.41 16.71
CA GLY A 251 16.29 2.47 16.54
C GLY A 251 17.65 3.16 16.60
N PHE A 252 17.75 4.39 16.09
CA PHE A 252 18.95 5.21 16.27
C PHE A 252 19.15 5.68 17.72
N ALA A 253 18.08 5.99 18.45
CA ALA A 253 18.14 6.30 19.88
C ALA A 253 18.69 5.10 20.68
N LEU A 254 18.19 3.90 20.40
CA LEU A 254 18.68 2.64 20.98
C LEU A 254 20.16 2.42 20.65
N ALA A 255 20.58 2.60 19.40
CA ALA A 255 21.97 2.44 18.98
C ALA A 255 22.91 3.43 19.70
N ILE A 256 22.49 4.69 19.90
CA ILE A 256 23.28 5.65 20.70
C ILE A 256 23.33 5.19 22.17
N ALA A 257 22.20 4.72 22.73
CA ALA A 257 22.11 4.35 24.15
C ALA A 257 22.99 3.13 24.47
N GLN A 258 23.12 2.21 23.52
CA GLN A 258 23.97 1.02 23.59
C GLN A 258 25.43 1.30 23.21
N GLY A 259 25.76 2.50 22.69
CA GLY A 259 27.11 2.88 22.29
C GLY A 259 27.55 2.32 20.92
N GLU A 260 26.61 1.80 20.12
CA GLU A 260 26.79 1.23 18.78
C GLU A 260 26.91 2.30 17.68
N VAL A 261 27.27 3.53 18.06
CA VAL A 261 27.48 4.65 17.14
C VAL A 261 28.93 5.13 17.15
N PRO A 262 29.40 5.78 16.07
CA PRO A 262 30.74 6.38 16.03
C PRO A 262 30.97 7.38 17.18
N PRO A 263 32.22 7.57 17.65
CA PRO A 263 32.52 8.37 18.84
C PRO A 263 31.95 9.79 18.82
N ALA A 264 31.87 10.41 17.63
CA ALA A 264 31.31 11.75 17.46
C ALA A 264 29.80 11.87 17.77
N LEU A 265 29.10 10.74 17.89
CA LEU A 265 27.65 10.66 18.14
C LEU A 265 27.31 9.98 19.48
N ARG A 266 28.30 9.55 20.28
CA ARG A 266 28.03 8.87 21.56
C ARG A 266 27.50 9.80 22.65
N GLU A 267 27.98 11.04 22.67
CA GLU A 267 27.68 12.04 23.71
C GLU A 267 26.61 13.06 23.23
N VAL A 268 25.72 12.65 22.32
CA VAL A 268 24.66 13.52 21.79
C VAL A 268 23.32 13.25 22.47
N ARG A 269 22.48 14.28 22.54
CA ARG A 269 21.08 14.15 23.00
C ARG A 269 20.14 14.15 21.80
N LEU A 270 19.31 13.12 21.69
CA LEU A 270 18.25 13.04 20.69
C LEU A 270 16.92 13.45 21.33
N LEU A 271 16.37 14.58 20.87
CA LEU A 271 15.15 15.18 21.41
C LEU A 271 14.06 15.20 20.34
N ALA A 272 12.91 14.58 20.60
CA ALA A 272 11.73 14.65 19.74
C ALA A 272 10.93 15.91 20.06
N LEU A 273 10.65 16.74 19.06
CA LEU A 273 9.86 17.95 19.19
C LEU A 273 8.36 17.63 19.20
N ASP A 274 7.64 18.07 20.23
CA ASP A 274 6.19 17.99 20.28
C ASP A 274 5.58 19.28 19.70
N VAL A 275 5.21 19.23 18.42
CA VAL A 275 4.56 20.36 17.73
C VAL A 275 3.19 20.65 18.33
N GLY A 276 2.48 19.62 18.84
CA GLY A 276 1.20 19.77 19.51
C GLY A 276 1.32 20.58 20.80
N ALA A 277 2.31 20.27 21.64
CA ALA A 277 2.60 21.02 22.86
C ALA A 277 3.03 22.47 22.58
N LEU A 278 3.71 22.72 21.45
CA LEU A 278 4.06 24.07 21.03
C LEU A 278 2.83 24.90 20.61
N LEU A 279 1.87 24.26 19.93
CA LEU A 279 0.62 24.87 19.48
C LEU A 279 -0.43 24.99 20.60
N ALA A 280 -0.41 24.07 21.56
CA ALA A 280 -1.29 24.08 22.72
C ALA A 280 -1.10 25.38 23.52
N GLY A 281 -2.19 26.15 23.65
CA GLY A 281 -2.18 27.44 24.32
C GLY A 281 -1.42 28.55 23.59
N ALA A 282 -1.08 28.39 22.30
CA ALA A 282 -0.54 29.47 21.46
C ALA A 282 -1.68 30.04 20.58
N SER A 283 -2.50 30.93 21.15
CA SER A 283 -3.66 31.50 20.44
C SER A 283 -3.28 32.51 19.36
N MET A 284 -2.01 32.96 19.34
CA MET A 284 -1.48 33.97 18.41
C MET A 284 -0.21 33.43 17.70
N LYS A 285 -0.15 33.58 16.37
CA LYS A 285 0.98 33.17 15.50
C LYS A 285 2.36 33.57 16.04
N GLY A 286 2.49 34.76 16.64
CA GLY A 286 3.76 35.27 17.18
C GLY A 286 4.24 34.56 18.45
N GLU A 287 3.34 33.96 19.22
CA GLU A 287 3.70 33.25 20.45
C GLU A 287 4.33 31.89 20.14
N PHE A 288 3.76 31.17 19.17
CA PHE A 288 4.36 29.95 18.63
C PHE A 288 5.77 30.20 18.07
N GLU A 289 5.94 31.24 17.24
CA GLU A 289 7.23 31.63 16.68
C GLU A 289 8.25 31.99 17.78
N SER A 290 7.81 32.69 18.83
CA SER A 290 8.65 33.02 19.99
C SER A 290 9.09 31.79 20.78
N ARG A 291 8.17 30.86 21.07
CA ARG A 291 8.45 29.57 21.74
C ARG A 291 9.44 28.73 20.94
N LEU A 292 9.21 28.59 19.63
CA LEU A 292 10.10 27.83 18.74
C LEU A 292 11.48 28.49 18.65
N LYS A 293 11.56 29.82 18.54
CA LYS A 293 12.84 30.53 18.52
C LYS A 293 13.63 30.32 19.81
N GLY A 294 12.97 30.41 20.97
CA GLY A 294 13.59 30.14 22.27
C GLY A 294 14.17 28.73 22.37
N LEU A 295 13.40 27.74 21.91
CA LEU A 295 13.82 26.34 21.86
C LEU A 295 15.04 26.10 20.96
N LEU A 296 15.06 26.69 19.76
CA LEU A 296 16.17 26.56 18.82
C LEU A 296 17.45 27.25 19.33
N GLU A 297 17.33 28.39 20.01
CA GLU A 297 18.47 29.06 20.65
C GLU A 297 19.02 28.26 21.83
N GLU A 298 18.14 27.68 22.66
CA GLU A 298 18.52 26.81 23.77
C GLU A 298 19.24 25.55 23.27
N ALA A 299 18.69 24.89 22.25
CA ALA A 299 19.31 23.72 21.62
C ALA A 299 20.71 24.04 21.05
N GLY A 300 20.87 25.19 20.39
CA GLY A 300 22.14 25.61 19.81
C GLY A 300 23.20 26.03 20.82
N ARG A 301 22.82 26.41 22.05
CA ARG A 301 23.74 26.78 23.14
C ARG A 301 23.99 25.64 24.13
N SER A 302 23.35 24.49 23.94
CA SER A 302 23.49 23.34 24.83
C SER A 302 24.95 22.86 24.89
N PRO A 303 25.51 22.59 26.09
CA PRO A 303 26.88 22.08 26.24
C PRO A 303 27.04 20.68 25.66
N GLN A 304 25.99 19.86 25.71
CA GLN A 304 25.92 18.60 24.98
C GLN A 304 25.26 18.82 23.61
N PRO A 305 25.83 18.32 22.51
CA PRO A 305 25.24 18.49 21.18
C PRO A 305 23.84 17.89 21.10
N VAL A 306 22.88 18.69 20.66
CA VAL A 306 21.47 18.28 20.52
C VAL A 306 21.17 17.95 19.06
N ILE A 307 20.55 16.79 18.84
CA ILE A 307 19.90 16.40 17.59
C ILE A 307 18.40 16.53 17.83
N LEU A 308 17.74 17.39 17.04
CA LEU A 308 16.30 17.60 17.12
C LEU A 308 15.59 16.69 16.11
N PHE A 309 14.73 15.80 16.57
CA PHE A 309 13.81 15.06 15.72
C PHE A 309 12.50 15.84 15.58
N VAL A 310 12.04 16.05 14.36
CA VAL A 310 10.75 16.68 14.05
C VAL A 310 9.95 15.73 13.19
N ASP A 311 8.94 15.12 13.78
CA ASP A 311 7.94 14.39 12.99
C ASP A 311 7.05 15.38 12.23
N GLU A 312 6.58 14.95 11.07
CA GLU A 312 5.79 15.78 10.16
C GLU A 312 6.40 17.18 9.93
N VAL A 313 7.69 17.25 9.62
CA VAL A 313 8.45 18.53 9.53
C VAL A 313 7.84 19.54 8.54
N HIS A 314 7.05 19.07 7.59
CA HIS A 314 6.28 19.91 6.68
C HIS A 314 5.21 20.75 7.39
N THR A 315 4.76 20.40 8.60
CA THR A 315 3.83 21.22 9.40
C THR A 315 4.47 22.56 9.80
N LEU A 316 5.79 22.56 10.04
CA LEU A 316 6.57 23.76 10.34
C LEU A 316 6.95 24.56 9.09
N VAL A 317 7.04 23.90 7.93
CA VAL A 317 7.54 24.49 6.68
C VAL A 317 6.42 24.87 5.70
N GLY A 318 5.29 24.18 5.78
CA GLY A 318 4.24 24.13 4.76
C GLY A 318 2.91 24.78 5.13
N ALA A 319 2.82 25.42 6.29
CA ALA A 319 1.60 26.05 6.77
C ALA A 319 1.33 27.43 6.14
N GLY A 320 1.02 27.43 4.85
CA GLY A 320 0.40 28.56 4.16
C GLY A 320 -1.12 28.41 3.98
N GLY A 321 -1.77 27.41 4.59
CA GLY A 321 -3.14 27.02 4.27
C GLY A 321 -4.08 26.70 5.42
N ALA A 322 -3.60 26.51 6.65
CA ALA A 322 -4.44 26.41 7.84
C ALA A 322 -4.13 27.60 8.76
N SER A 323 -5.16 28.31 9.18
CA SER A 323 -5.09 29.49 10.05
C SER A 323 -4.48 29.14 11.42
N GLY A 324 -3.16 29.36 11.59
CA GLY A 324 -2.52 29.31 12.91
C GLY A 324 -1.00 29.07 12.92
N THR A 325 -0.48 28.25 12.02
CA THR A 325 0.96 27.92 11.93
C THR A 325 1.64 28.89 10.98
N GLY A 326 2.42 29.84 11.51
CA GLY A 326 3.23 30.77 10.71
C GLY A 326 4.30 30.07 9.86
N ASP A 327 4.99 30.86 9.02
CA ASP A 327 6.13 30.40 8.21
C ASP A 327 7.38 30.20 9.10
N ALA A 328 7.35 29.17 9.95
CA ALA A 328 8.44 28.78 10.84
C ALA A 328 9.68 28.29 10.08
N ALA A 329 9.58 28.05 8.76
CA ALA A 329 10.72 27.79 7.91
C ALA A 329 11.76 28.92 7.99
N ASN A 330 11.33 30.18 8.13
CA ASN A 330 12.23 31.32 8.25
C ASN A 330 13.03 31.34 9.55
N LEU A 331 12.54 30.70 10.61
CA LEU A 331 13.27 30.54 11.87
C LEU A 331 14.23 29.35 11.83
N LEU A 332 13.88 28.29 11.10
CA LEU A 332 14.73 27.10 10.94
C LEU A 332 15.90 27.34 9.99
N LYS A 333 15.70 28.08 8.88
CA LYS A 333 16.74 28.32 7.85
C LYS A 333 18.06 28.85 8.42
N PRO A 334 18.10 29.88 9.29
CA PRO A 334 19.36 30.38 9.84
C PRO A 334 20.04 29.39 10.79
N ALA A 335 19.28 28.66 11.60
CA ALA A 335 19.81 27.67 12.55
C ALA A 335 20.46 26.49 11.81
N LEU A 336 19.80 26.00 10.75
CA LEU A 336 20.32 24.95 9.87
C LEU A 336 21.51 25.43 9.03
N ALA A 337 21.50 26.70 8.58
CA ALA A 337 22.56 27.25 7.75
C ALA A 337 23.89 27.46 8.50
N ARG A 338 23.82 27.86 9.77
CA ARG A 338 24.98 28.04 10.65
C ARG A 338 25.59 26.72 11.12
N GLY A 339 24.89 25.59 10.93
CA GLY A 339 25.35 24.27 11.36
C GLY A 339 25.39 24.11 12.89
N THR A 340 24.74 25.03 13.62
CA THR A 340 24.66 25.03 15.09
C THR A 340 23.65 24.02 15.62
N LEU A 341 22.74 23.55 14.76
CA LEU A 341 21.71 22.57 15.09
C LEU A 341 21.70 21.45 14.05
N ARG A 342 21.68 20.20 14.52
CA ARG A 342 21.41 19.02 13.68
C ARG A 342 19.95 18.63 13.84
N THR A 343 19.30 18.30 12.72
CA THR A 343 17.88 17.98 12.71
C THR A 343 17.61 16.73 11.90
N ILE A 344 16.79 15.83 12.44
CA ILE A 344 16.20 14.70 11.73
C ILE A 344 14.75 15.08 11.46
N GLY A 345 14.35 15.17 10.19
CA GLY A 345 12.95 15.42 9.82
C GLY A 345 12.29 14.15 9.32
N ALA A 346 10.99 13.97 9.56
CA ALA A 346 10.16 12.96 8.90
C ALA A 346 8.98 13.62 8.17
N THR A 347 8.63 13.12 6.98
CA THR A 347 7.48 13.60 6.19
C THR A 347 7.06 12.57 5.15
N THR A 348 5.87 12.70 4.59
CA THR A 348 5.45 11.92 3.43
C THR A 348 6.10 12.42 2.14
N TRP A 349 6.15 11.57 1.11
CA TRP A 349 6.73 11.94 -0.18
C TRP A 349 5.95 13.07 -0.87
N SER A 350 4.62 13.07 -0.73
CA SER A 350 3.73 14.10 -1.28
C SER A 350 3.98 15.47 -0.64
N GLU A 351 4.12 15.52 0.69
CA GLU A 351 4.47 16.73 1.44
C GLU A 351 5.87 17.24 1.12
N TYR A 352 6.85 16.35 1.02
CA TYR A 352 8.21 16.69 0.62
C TYR A 352 8.20 17.46 -0.71
N LYS A 353 7.56 16.91 -1.75
CA LYS A 353 7.44 17.56 -3.06
C LYS A 353 6.69 18.89 -3.00
N ARG A 354 5.64 18.95 -2.18
CA ARG A 354 4.77 20.13 -2.11
C ARG A 354 5.42 21.30 -1.37
N HIS A 355 6.14 21.04 -0.28
CA HIS A 355 6.58 22.05 0.68
C HIS A 355 8.10 22.19 0.82
N ILE A 356 8.88 21.11 0.70
CA ILE A 356 10.32 21.12 0.99
C ILE A 356 11.15 21.22 -0.29
N GLU A 357 10.83 20.44 -1.33
CA GLU A 357 11.55 20.43 -2.61
C GLU A 357 11.54 21.81 -3.30
N LYS A 358 10.42 22.54 -3.15
CA LYS A 358 10.26 23.88 -3.73
C LYS A 358 11.15 24.94 -3.09
N ASP A 359 11.72 24.70 -1.91
CA ASP A 359 12.59 25.64 -1.20
C ASP A 359 14.08 25.28 -1.39
N PRO A 360 14.85 26.06 -2.18
CA PRO A 360 16.27 25.81 -2.40
C PRO A 360 17.13 25.91 -1.14
N ALA A 361 16.69 26.65 -0.11
CA ALA A 361 17.44 26.78 1.13
C ALA A 361 17.35 25.51 1.98
N LEU A 362 16.19 24.87 2.02
CA LEU A 362 15.97 23.64 2.80
C LEU A 362 16.58 22.42 2.10
N THR A 363 16.41 22.29 0.79
CA THR A 363 17.02 21.19 -0.02
C THR A 363 18.55 21.17 0.04
N ARG A 364 19.19 22.33 0.26
CA ARG A 364 20.65 22.41 0.47
C ARG A 364 21.10 21.99 1.88
N ARG A 365 20.18 21.87 2.84
CA ARG A 365 20.49 21.55 4.25
C ARG A 365 20.05 20.16 4.64
N PHE A 366 18.99 19.64 4.02
CA PHE A 366 18.53 18.28 4.21
C PHE A 366 19.10 17.31 3.17
N GLN A 367 19.39 16.09 3.60
CA GLN A 367 19.64 14.94 2.74
C GLN A 367 18.43 14.01 2.83
N VAL A 368 17.79 13.74 1.70
CA VAL A 368 16.66 12.82 1.63
C VAL A 368 17.15 11.40 1.87
N LEU A 369 16.48 10.69 2.79
CA LEU A 369 16.60 9.26 3.04
C LEU A 369 15.22 8.64 2.85
N GLN A 370 15.05 7.88 1.76
CA GLN A 370 13.76 7.29 1.41
C GLN A 370 13.56 5.98 2.18
N ILE A 371 12.46 5.90 2.95
CA ILE A 371 12.04 4.69 3.66
C ILE A 371 10.93 4.04 2.85
N ALA A 372 11.24 2.89 2.26
CA ALA A 372 10.28 2.09 1.51
C ALA A 372 9.42 1.22 2.46
N GLU A 373 8.22 0.89 1.98
CA GLU A 373 7.42 -0.19 2.56
C GLU A 373 8.22 -1.50 2.44
N PRO A 374 8.39 -2.26 3.53
CA PRO A 374 9.08 -3.54 3.50
C PRO A 374 8.24 -4.59 2.76
N GLU A 375 8.93 -5.52 2.11
CA GLU A 375 8.29 -6.73 1.57
C GLU A 375 7.79 -7.64 2.72
N GLU A 376 6.98 -8.65 2.39
CA GLU A 376 6.31 -9.50 3.38
C GLU A 376 7.28 -10.15 4.38
N ILE A 377 8.39 -10.73 3.92
CA ILE A 377 9.34 -11.43 4.79
C ILE A 377 10.02 -10.48 5.79
N PRO A 378 10.66 -9.36 5.36
CA PRO A 378 11.16 -8.36 6.31
C PRO A 378 10.09 -7.80 7.24
N ALA A 379 8.86 -7.59 6.74
CA ALA A 379 7.76 -7.10 7.57
C ALA A 379 7.37 -8.11 8.67
N MET A 380 7.42 -9.42 8.39
CA MET A 380 7.19 -10.45 9.42
C MET A 380 8.24 -10.37 10.53
N GLU A 381 9.53 -10.23 10.19
CA GLU A 381 10.60 -10.09 11.20
C GLU A 381 10.43 -8.81 12.05
N MET A 382 9.98 -7.72 11.42
CA MET A 382 9.65 -6.47 12.14
C MET A 382 8.53 -6.69 13.16
N VAL A 383 7.44 -7.35 12.74
CA VAL A 383 6.30 -7.61 13.63
C VAL A 383 6.67 -8.60 14.74
N ARG A 384 7.50 -9.62 14.45
CA ARG A 384 8.02 -10.56 15.47
C ARG A 384 8.79 -9.85 16.58
N GLY A 385 9.56 -8.82 16.25
CA GLY A 385 10.28 -8.02 17.25
C GLY A 385 9.36 -7.39 18.29
N LEU A 386 8.11 -7.11 17.93
CA LEU A 386 7.11 -6.47 18.81
C LEU A 386 6.19 -7.45 19.54
N VAL A 387 6.28 -8.76 19.25
CA VAL A 387 5.39 -9.77 19.83
C VAL A 387 5.50 -9.77 21.35
N ASP A 388 6.72 -9.85 21.90
CA ASP A 388 6.94 -9.87 23.36
C ASP A 388 6.34 -8.65 24.06
N THR A 389 6.39 -7.46 23.43
CA THR A 389 5.78 -6.24 23.98
C THR A 389 4.26 -6.37 23.98
N LEU A 390 3.66 -6.80 22.86
CA LEU A 390 2.21 -6.94 22.71
C LEU A 390 1.64 -8.02 23.65
N GLU A 391 2.33 -9.15 23.79
CA GLU A 391 1.95 -10.23 24.70
C GLU A 391 1.91 -9.76 26.16
N LYS A 392 2.94 -9.02 26.60
CA LYS A 392 2.99 -8.45 27.96
C LYS A 392 1.92 -7.39 28.18
N HIS A 393 1.65 -6.55 27.19
CA HIS A 393 0.68 -5.48 27.29
C HIS A 393 -0.75 -6.01 27.44
N HIS A 394 -1.12 -7.00 26.62
CA HIS A 394 -2.48 -7.57 26.61
C HIS A 394 -2.64 -8.82 27.48
N ASN A 395 -1.55 -9.36 28.01
CA ASN A 395 -1.50 -10.60 28.78
C ASN A 395 -2.11 -11.80 28.01
N VAL A 396 -1.71 -11.95 26.75
CA VAL A 396 -2.17 -13.03 25.85
C VAL A 396 -0.99 -13.62 25.09
N LEU A 397 -1.13 -14.86 24.63
CA LEU A 397 -0.16 -15.52 23.75
C LEU A 397 -0.45 -15.20 22.28
N ILE A 398 0.58 -14.94 21.50
CA ILE A 398 0.51 -14.66 20.06
C ILE A 398 1.30 -15.72 19.31
N LEU A 399 0.60 -16.48 18.46
CA LEU A 399 1.24 -17.49 17.62
C LEU A 399 1.97 -16.86 16.43
N ASP A 400 3.07 -17.48 15.98
CA ASP A 400 3.78 -17.05 14.76
C ASP A 400 2.89 -17.12 13.50
N GLU A 401 1.93 -18.05 13.45
CA GLU A 401 0.93 -18.08 12.36
C GLU A 401 0.04 -16.82 12.34
N ALA A 402 -0.24 -16.21 13.49
CA ALA A 402 -0.98 -14.96 13.56
C ALA A 402 -0.15 -13.79 13.05
N VAL A 403 1.16 -13.76 13.31
CA VAL A 403 2.07 -12.76 12.73
C VAL A 403 2.11 -12.87 11.21
N ARG A 404 2.29 -14.08 10.68
CA ARG A 404 2.27 -14.34 9.23
C ARG A 404 0.93 -13.92 8.61
N ALA A 405 -0.18 -14.32 9.23
CA ALA A 405 -1.52 -13.94 8.77
C ALA A 405 -1.74 -12.43 8.84
N ALA A 406 -1.26 -11.74 9.88
CA ALA A 406 -1.42 -10.31 10.03
C ALA A 406 -0.70 -9.54 8.90
N VAL A 407 0.50 -9.96 8.52
CA VAL A 407 1.23 -9.37 7.40
C VAL A 407 0.54 -9.69 6.06
N GLN A 408 0.28 -10.96 5.77
CA GLN A 408 -0.27 -11.40 4.47
C GLN A 408 -1.68 -10.85 4.22
N LEU A 409 -2.57 -10.96 5.20
CA LEU A 409 -3.96 -10.52 5.06
C LEU A 409 -4.05 -9.00 5.00
N SER A 410 -3.26 -8.28 5.80
CA SER A 410 -3.25 -6.81 5.74
C SER A 410 -2.62 -6.29 4.45
N HIS A 411 -1.57 -6.95 3.93
CA HIS A 411 -0.98 -6.60 2.64
C HIS A 411 -2.01 -6.69 1.51
N ARG A 412 -2.79 -7.78 1.49
CA ARG A 412 -3.77 -8.06 0.45
C ARG A 412 -5.09 -7.27 0.56
N TYR A 413 -5.67 -7.20 1.75
CA TYR A 413 -7.04 -6.70 1.94
C TYR A 413 -7.10 -5.26 2.45
N ILE A 414 -5.97 -4.69 2.88
CA ILE A 414 -5.88 -3.31 3.39
C ILE A 414 -4.80 -2.55 2.59
N PRO A 415 -5.04 -2.25 1.29
CA PRO A 415 -4.04 -1.60 0.42
C PRO A 415 -3.87 -0.10 0.70
N ALA A 416 -4.82 0.52 1.40
CA ALA A 416 -4.78 1.96 1.71
C ALA A 416 -3.80 2.32 2.84
N ARG A 417 -3.19 1.33 3.49
CA ARG A 417 -2.21 1.50 4.58
C ARG A 417 -0.96 0.67 4.25
N GLN A 418 0.17 1.05 4.84
CA GLN A 418 1.46 0.41 4.55
C GLN A 418 1.93 -0.54 5.65
N LEU A 419 2.71 -1.55 5.24
CA LEU A 419 3.52 -2.37 6.14
C LEU A 419 4.70 -1.55 6.72
N PRO A 420 5.18 -1.89 7.93
CA PRO A 420 4.63 -2.89 8.85
C PRO A 420 3.44 -2.37 9.66
N GLY A 421 3.16 -1.07 9.66
CA GLY A 421 2.19 -0.43 10.57
C GLY A 421 0.78 -1.03 10.55
N LYS A 422 0.25 -1.41 9.38
CA LYS A 422 -1.06 -2.05 9.29
C LYS A 422 -1.12 -3.45 9.91
N ALA A 423 -0.03 -4.21 9.85
CA ALA A 423 0.04 -5.55 10.42
C ALA A 423 0.14 -5.47 11.95
N ILE A 424 0.91 -4.51 12.48
CA ILE A 424 1.03 -4.24 13.92
C ILE A 424 -0.33 -3.85 14.50
N SER A 425 -1.02 -2.89 13.87
CA SER A 425 -2.35 -2.44 14.31
C SER A 425 -3.40 -3.57 14.28
N LEU A 426 -3.30 -4.46 13.30
CA LEU A 426 -4.18 -5.62 13.19
C LEU A 426 -3.90 -6.65 14.29
N LEU A 427 -2.61 -6.92 14.57
CA LEU A 427 -2.19 -7.86 15.62
C LEU A 427 -2.54 -7.34 17.02
N ASP A 428 -2.35 -6.04 17.25
CA ASP A 428 -2.73 -5.35 18.50
C ASP A 428 -4.25 -5.44 18.76
N THR A 429 -5.06 -5.20 17.72
CA THR A 429 -6.52 -5.39 17.79
C THR A 429 -6.89 -6.85 18.07
N ALA A 430 -6.13 -7.80 17.53
CA ALA A 430 -6.33 -9.23 17.76
C ALA A 430 -6.01 -9.63 19.20
N ALA A 431 -4.89 -9.15 19.74
CA ALA A 431 -4.50 -9.35 21.13
C ALA A 431 -5.55 -8.77 22.09
N ALA A 432 -6.00 -7.53 21.85
CA ALA A 432 -7.05 -6.90 22.64
C ALA A 432 -8.38 -7.69 22.58
N ARG A 433 -8.74 -8.24 21.41
CA ARG A 433 -9.96 -9.04 21.25
C ARG A 433 -9.87 -10.35 22.03
N VAL A 434 -8.75 -11.07 21.97
CA VAL A 434 -8.54 -12.29 22.73
C VAL A 434 -8.61 -12.00 24.23
N ALA A 435 -7.91 -10.96 24.70
CA ALA A 435 -7.95 -10.52 26.09
C ALA A 435 -9.38 -10.22 26.57
N LEU A 436 -10.18 -9.55 25.74
CA LEU A 436 -11.60 -9.30 26.03
C LEU A 436 -12.41 -10.59 26.17
N THR A 437 -12.19 -11.60 25.32
CA THR A 437 -12.93 -12.88 25.40
C THR A 437 -12.62 -13.69 26.65
N LEU A 438 -11.42 -13.53 27.22
CA LEU A 438 -11.00 -14.20 28.46
C LEU A 438 -11.65 -13.57 29.70
N HIS A 439 -11.96 -12.28 29.68
CA HIS A 439 -12.45 -11.55 30.87
C HIS A 439 -13.92 -11.12 30.80
N THR A 440 -14.53 -11.11 29.61
CA THR A 440 -15.85 -10.51 29.39
C THR A 440 -16.82 -11.50 28.73
N PRO A 441 -18.12 -11.51 29.11
CA PRO A 441 -19.13 -12.29 28.41
C PRO A 441 -19.22 -11.92 26.92
N PRO A 442 -19.43 -12.89 26.02
CA PRO A 442 -19.52 -12.65 24.59
C PRO A 442 -20.75 -11.80 24.23
N ALA A 443 -20.68 -11.12 23.09
CA ALA A 443 -21.74 -10.22 22.63
C ALA A 443 -23.11 -10.91 22.51
N SER A 444 -23.17 -12.19 22.13
CA SER A 444 -24.40 -12.98 22.07
C SER A 444 -25.08 -13.12 23.43
N VAL A 445 -24.31 -13.41 24.49
CA VAL A 445 -24.79 -13.51 25.87
C VAL A 445 -25.23 -12.13 26.37
N GLN A 446 -24.44 -11.08 26.13
CA GLN A 446 -24.80 -9.72 26.52
C GLN A 446 -26.11 -9.26 25.85
N PHE A 447 -26.28 -9.54 24.56
CA PHE A 447 -27.48 -9.22 23.80
C PHE A 447 -28.71 -9.98 24.30
N LEU A 448 -28.58 -11.27 24.60
CA LEU A 448 -29.66 -12.08 25.20
C LEU A 448 -30.04 -11.56 26.60
N ARG A 449 -29.06 -11.20 27.44
CA ARG A 449 -29.32 -10.56 28.74
C ARG A 449 -30.10 -9.25 28.60
N GLN A 450 -29.74 -8.43 27.62
CA GLN A 450 -30.43 -7.16 27.36
C GLN A 450 -31.86 -7.38 26.83
N GLN A 451 -32.06 -8.33 25.91
CA GLN A 451 -33.40 -8.69 25.42
C GLN A 451 -34.30 -9.25 26.52
N LEU A 452 -33.75 -10.14 27.35
CA LEU A 452 -34.48 -10.72 28.48
C LEU A 452 -34.91 -9.61 29.45
N LYS A 453 -33.98 -8.72 29.83
CA LYS A 453 -34.27 -7.58 30.70
C LYS A 453 -35.35 -6.65 30.11
N ALA A 454 -35.31 -6.40 28.80
CA ALA A 454 -36.34 -5.60 28.12
C ALA A 454 -37.71 -6.28 28.15
N ALA A 455 -37.78 -7.59 27.86
CA ALA A 455 -39.01 -8.36 27.89
C ALA A 455 -39.59 -8.48 29.31
N GLU A 456 -38.75 -8.64 30.33
CA GLU A 456 -39.16 -8.63 31.74
C GLU A 456 -39.71 -7.28 32.18
N MET A 457 -39.09 -6.18 31.71
CA MET A 457 -39.59 -4.83 31.95
C MET A 457 -40.98 -4.64 31.31
N GLU A 458 -41.18 -5.08 30.06
CA GLU A 458 -42.49 -5.06 29.39
C GLU A 458 -43.52 -5.89 30.17
N ARG A 459 -43.14 -7.09 30.65
CA ARG A 459 -44.02 -7.94 31.48
C ARG A 459 -44.42 -7.23 32.77
N SER A 460 -43.49 -6.54 33.42
CA SER A 460 -43.77 -5.78 34.64
C SER A 460 -44.75 -4.63 34.42
N LEU A 461 -44.71 -4.00 33.24
CA LEU A 461 -45.66 -2.94 32.85
C LEU A 461 -47.04 -3.51 32.56
N LEU A 462 -47.13 -4.62 31.83
CA LEU A 462 -48.40 -5.31 31.57
C LEU A 462 -49.06 -5.78 32.87
N GLN A 463 -48.29 -6.34 33.81
CA GLN A 463 -48.80 -6.72 35.13
C GLN A 463 -49.34 -5.53 35.94
N LYS A 464 -48.77 -4.32 35.77
CA LYS A 464 -49.31 -3.10 36.38
C LYS A 464 -50.62 -2.67 35.72
N GLN A 465 -50.76 -2.83 34.41
CA GLN A 465 -51.98 -2.51 33.66
C GLN A 465 -53.13 -3.47 34.00
N GLU A 466 -52.83 -4.76 34.18
CA GLU A 466 -53.81 -5.77 34.63
C GLU A 466 -54.37 -5.43 36.02
N LYS A 467 -53.52 -4.97 36.94
CA LYS A 467 -53.95 -4.46 38.25
C LYS A 467 -54.84 -3.22 38.16
N MET A 468 -54.78 -2.48 37.05
CA MET A 468 -55.64 -1.33 36.75
C MET A 468 -56.89 -1.71 35.93
N GLY A 469 -57.12 -3.01 35.67
CA GLY A 469 -58.31 -3.51 34.98
C GLY A 469 -58.22 -3.54 33.45
N ILE A 470 -57.05 -3.28 32.85
CA ILE A 470 -56.83 -3.39 31.41
C ILE A 470 -56.37 -4.81 31.10
N GLN A 471 -57.21 -5.62 30.45
CA GLN A 471 -56.90 -7.01 30.11
C GLN A 471 -56.14 -7.12 28.79
N SER A 472 -55.09 -7.94 28.75
CA SER A 472 -54.26 -8.19 27.55
C SER A 472 -53.66 -9.60 27.58
N ASP A 473 -54.51 -10.62 27.77
CA ASP A 473 -54.10 -12.00 28.02
C ASP A 473 -53.24 -12.62 26.90
N GLU A 474 -53.61 -12.40 25.64
CA GLU A 474 -52.87 -12.93 24.48
C GLU A 474 -51.43 -12.37 24.41
N ARG A 475 -51.26 -11.07 24.72
CA ARG A 475 -49.94 -10.42 24.73
C ARG A 475 -49.12 -10.85 25.95
N ARG A 476 -49.75 -11.09 27.10
CA ARG A 476 -49.11 -11.65 28.30
C ARG A 476 -48.58 -13.06 28.02
N ASP A 477 -49.39 -13.92 27.40
CA ASP A 477 -49.00 -15.30 27.09
C ASP A 477 -47.88 -15.34 26.04
N ALA A 478 -47.96 -14.52 24.98
CA ALA A 478 -46.89 -14.38 23.99
C ALA A 478 -45.57 -13.89 24.61
N LEU A 479 -45.62 -12.89 25.51
CA LEU A 479 -44.44 -12.36 26.18
C LEU A 479 -43.84 -13.36 27.18
N THR A 480 -44.68 -14.14 27.86
CA THR A 480 -44.24 -15.21 28.77
C THR A 480 -43.53 -16.31 28.00
N ALA A 481 -44.07 -16.73 26.85
CA ALA A 481 -43.41 -17.68 25.95
C ALA A 481 -42.09 -17.12 25.41
N ARG A 482 -42.04 -15.83 25.06
CA ARG A 482 -40.80 -15.17 24.61
C ARG A 482 -39.73 -15.11 25.68
N ILE A 483 -40.09 -14.76 26.92
CA ILE A 483 -39.18 -14.77 28.07
C ILE A 483 -38.64 -16.18 28.31
N PHE A 484 -39.50 -17.20 28.25
CA PHE A 484 -39.08 -18.59 28.41
C PHE A 484 -38.08 -19.01 27.31
N SER A 485 -38.34 -18.69 26.05
CA SER A 485 -37.41 -18.93 24.93
C SER A 485 -36.08 -18.22 25.15
N LEU A 486 -36.10 -16.92 25.44
CA LEU A 486 -34.91 -16.11 25.67
C LEU A 486 -34.09 -16.61 26.85
N ASN A 487 -34.74 -17.03 27.94
CA ASN A 487 -34.06 -17.58 29.10
C ASN A 487 -33.38 -18.92 28.78
N ASN A 488 -34.05 -19.81 28.05
CA ASN A 488 -33.46 -21.08 27.61
C ASN A 488 -32.26 -20.85 26.67
N GLU A 489 -32.39 -19.93 25.71
CA GLU A 489 -31.30 -19.55 24.80
C GLU A 489 -30.12 -18.93 25.57
N LEU A 490 -30.41 -18.08 26.57
CA LEU A 490 -29.39 -17.46 27.43
C LEU A 490 -28.66 -18.51 28.26
N THR A 491 -29.39 -19.39 28.96
CA THR A 491 -28.78 -20.46 29.77
C THR A 491 -27.90 -21.36 28.91
N ALA A 492 -28.37 -21.78 27.73
CA ALA A 492 -27.57 -22.59 26.81
C ALA A 492 -26.28 -21.86 26.36
N SER A 493 -26.39 -20.57 26.03
CA SER A 493 -25.24 -19.76 25.59
C SER A 493 -24.25 -19.49 26.72
N GLU A 494 -24.73 -19.25 27.94
CA GLU A 494 -23.91 -19.05 29.14
C GLU A 494 -23.17 -20.33 29.54
N SER A 495 -23.85 -21.48 29.54
CA SER A 495 -23.21 -22.77 29.82
C SER A 495 -22.14 -23.11 28.79
N ARG A 496 -22.39 -22.83 27.50
CA ARG A 496 -21.38 -23.00 26.44
C ARG A 496 -20.15 -22.12 26.69
N TRP A 497 -20.37 -20.84 26.96
CA TRP A 497 -19.30 -19.88 27.22
C TRP A 497 -18.46 -20.26 28.45
N GLN A 498 -19.11 -20.61 29.56
CA GLN A 498 -18.41 -21.04 30.79
C GLN A 498 -17.59 -22.30 30.57
N ARG A 499 -18.12 -23.27 29.82
CA ARG A 499 -17.39 -24.51 29.52
C ARG A 499 -16.19 -24.27 28.62
N GLU A 500 -16.32 -23.40 27.61
CA GLU A 500 -15.19 -22.98 26.77
C GLU A 500 -14.11 -22.26 27.59
N LEU A 501 -14.51 -21.36 28.49
CA LEU A 501 -13.59 -20.62 29.37
C LEU A 501 -12.81 -21.57 30.29
N GLU A 502 -13.48 -22.56 30.88
CA GLU A 502 -12.84 -23.58 31.72
C GLU A 502 -11.78 -24.38 30.95
N LEU A 503 -12.13 -24.87 29.74
CA LEU A 503 -11.20 -25.62 28.89
C LEU A 503 -9.99 -24.78 28.46
N VAL A 504 -10.21 -23.49 28.15
CA VAL A 504 -9.14 -22.54 27.82
C VAL A 504 -8.20 -22.31 29.00
N HIS A 505 -8.73 -22.12 30.21
CA HIS A 505 -7.90 -21.97 31.41
C HIS A 505 -7.08 -23.22 31.70
N THR A 506 -7.67 -24.42 31.61
CA THR A 506 -6.92 -25.68 31.76
C THR A 506 -5.79 -25.78 30.73
N LEU A 507 -6.05 -25.40 29.48
CA LEU A 507 -5.03 -25.40 28.43
C LEU A 507 -3.88 -24.43 28.73
N GLN A 508 -4.19 -23.21 29.21
CA GLN A 508 -3.18 -22.23 29.58
C GLN A 508 -2.33 -22.68 30.78
N GLU A 509 -2.94 -23.28 31.80
CA GLU A 509 -2.24 -23.85 32.96
C GLU A 509 -1.28 -24.97 32.57
N LEU A 510 -1.73 -25.90 31.71
CA LEU A 510 -0.90 -27.00 31.20
C LEU A 510 0.29 -26.52 30.36
N ARG A 511 0.17 -25.37 29.67
CA ARG A 511 1.26 -24.77 28.88
C ARG A 511 2.29 -24.03 29.73
N LEU A 512 1.91 -23.56 30.91
CA LEU A 512 2.79 -22.88 31.85
C LEU A 512 3.61 -23.85 32.72
N ALA A 513 3.19 -25.12 32.83
CA ALA A 513 3.95 -26.15 33.50
C ALA A 513 5.18 -26.57 32.65
N GLU A 514 6.39 -26.49 33.20
CA GLU A 514 7.61 -26.95 32.53
C GLU A 514 7.56 -28.48 32.29
N SER A 515 7.83 -28.90 31.06
CA SER A 515 7.37 -30.19 30.52
C SER A 515 8.21 -31.42 30.91
N ASP A 516 7.57 -32.43 31.50
CA ASP A 516 7.94 -33.85 31.39
C ASP A 516 7.25 -34.52 30.16
N ALA A 517 7.62 -35.75 29.82
CA ALA A 517 7.06 -36.46 28.66
C ALA A 517 5.56 -36.81 28.81
N ASP A 518 5.08 -36.99 30.03
CA ASP A 518 3.66 -37.27 30.32
C ASP A 518 2.78 -36.03 30.07
N ASP A 519 3.30 -34.82 30.36
CA ASP A 519 2.58 -33.55 30.21
C ASP A 519 2.29 -33.17 28.75
N LYS A 520 3.06 -33.71 27.80
CA LYS A 520 2.78 -33.52 26.36
C LYS A 520 1.53 -34.26 25.90
N THR A 521 1.24 -35.41 26.51
CA THR A 521 0.05 -36.21 26.14
C THR A 521 -1.22 -35.60 26.70
N THR A 522 -1.18 -35.09 27.93
CA THR A 522 -2.30 -34.37 28.57
C THR A 522 -2.58 -33.04 27.87
N LEU A 523 -1.55 -32.31 27.42
CA LEU A 523 -1.71 -31.10 26.62
C LEU A 523 -2.43 -31.38 25.29
N GLN A 524 -2.02 -32.42 24.55
CA GLN A 524 -2.69 -32.81 23.30
C GLN A 524 -4.16 -33.22 23.50
N GLN A 525 -4.47 -33.89 24.61
CA GLN A 525 -5.84 -34.25 24.96
C GLN A 525 -6.68 -33.01 25.26
N ALA A 526 -6.15 -32.03 25.99
CA ALA A 526 -6.82 -30.77 26.28
C ALA A 526 -7.08 -29.94 25.00
N GLU A 527 -6.11 -29.86 24.09
CA GLU A 527 -6.27 -29.20 22.78
C GLU A 527 -7.36 -29.87 21.93
N THR A 528 -7.39 -31.20 21.93
CA THR A 528 -8.41 -31.96 21.19
C THR A 528 -9.81 -31.74 21.77
N ALA A 529 -9.95 -31.80 23.10
CA ALA A 529 -11.22 -31.58 23.78
C ALA A 529 -11.76 -30.16 23.56
N LEU A 530 -10.88 -29.14 23.59
CA LEU A 530 -11.26 -27.75 23.30
C LEU A 530 -11.77 -27.63 21.85
N ARG A 531 -11.04 -28.21 20.89
CA ARG A 531 -11.40 -28.15 19.48
C ARG A 531 -12.72 -28.86 19.17
N GLU A 532 -12.96 -30.03 19.75
CA GLU A 532 -14.21 -30.77 19.61
C GLU A 532 -15.41 -29.99 20.16
N TRP A 533 -15.24 -29.31 21.29
CA TRP A 533 -16.29 -28.52 21.90
C TRP A 533 -16.58 -27.21 21.14
N GLN A 534 -15.54 -26.51 20.67
CA GLN A 534 -15.68 -25.23 19.98
C GLN A 534 -16.32 -25.35 18.59
N GLY A 535 -16.01 -26.43 17.85
CA GLY A 535 -16.49 -26.62 16.48
C GLY A 535 -16.14 -25.43 15.57
N ASP A 536 -17.10 -25.00 14.74
CA ASP A 536 -16.88 -23.93 13.74
C ASP A 536 -17.08 -22.49 14.27
N ALA A 537 -17.52 -22.32 15.52
CA ALA A 537 -17.91 -21.01 16.07
C ALA A 537 -17.40 -20.82 17.51
N PRO A 538 -16.08 -20.64 17.69
CA PRO A 538 -15.49 -20.42 19.01
C PRO A 538 -15.96 -19.09 19.63
N VAL A 539 -16.21 -19.12 20.94
CA VAL A 539 -16.67 -17.97 21.73
C VAL A 539 -15.53 -17.40 22.57
N VAL A 540 -14.65 -18.26 23.08
CA VAL A 540 -13.44 -17.87 23.83
C VAL A 540 -12.20 -18.32 23.07
N PHE A 541 -11.25 -17.41 22.89
CA PHE A 541 -10.00 -17.73 22.20
C PHE A 541 -8.87 -17.89 23.24
N PRO A 542 -8.10 -18.99 23.21
CA PRO A 542 -6.98 -19.18 24.14
C PRO A 542 -5.76 -18.31 23.80
N GLU A 543 -5.61 -17.97 22.53
CA GLU A 543 -4.44 -17.29 21.97
C GLU A 543 -4.80 -16.55 20.67
N VAL A 544 -3.92 -15.64 20.26
CA VAL A 544 -4.04 -14.96 18.98
C VAL A 544 -3.55 -15.90 17.88
N SER A 545 -4.50 -16.42 17.09
CA SER A 545 -4.25 -17.32 15.96
C SER A 545 -4.54 -16.65 14.61
N ALA A 546 -4.18 -17.32 13.51
CA ALA A 546 -4.49 -16.84 12.16
C ALA A 546 -6.01 -16.63 11.94
N ALA A 547 -6.86 -17.44 12.60
CA ALA A 547 -8.31 -17.34 12.51
C ALA A 547 -8.85 -16.05 13.16
N VAL A 548 -8.29 -15.64 14.30
CA VAL A 548 -8.68 -14.39 15.00
C VAL A 548 -8.31 -13.18 14.14
N VAL A 549 -7.10 -13.18 13.58
CA VAL A 549 -6.62 -12.13 12.67
C VAL A 549 -7.54 -12.01 11.45
N ALA A 550 -7.90 -13.13 10.82
CA ALA A 550 -8.80 -13.14 9.68
C ALA A 550 -10.22 -12.65 10.04
N ALA A 551 -10.73 -12.95 11.23
CA ALA A 551 -12.01 -12.43 11.71
C ALA A 551 -12.00 -10.89 11.83
N ILE A 552 -10.90 -10.31 12.29
CA ILE A 552 -10.78 -8.84 12.40
C ILE A 552 -10.66 -8.19 11.02
N VAL A 553 -9.88 -8.78 10.12
CA VAL A 553 -9.83 -8.30 8.73
C VAL A 553 -11.21 -8.38 8.08
N ALA A 554 -11.98 -9.44 8.36
CA ALA A 554 -13.36 -9.56 7.90
C ALA A 554 -14.25 -8.44 8.43
N ASP A 555 -14.15 -8.09 9.71
CA ASP A 555 -14.89 -6.96 10.30
C ASP A 555 -14.51 -5.62 9.66
N TRP A 556 -13.22 -5.39 9.39
CA TRP A 556 -12.73 -4.13 8.82
C TRP A 556 -13.07 -3.97 7.33
N THR A 557 -13.13 -5.08 6.59
CA THR A 557 -13.28 -5.07 5.12
C THR A 557 -14.66 -5.50 4.64
N GLY A 558 -15.47 -6.11 5.50
CA GLY A 558 -16.76 -6.73 5.15
C GLY A 558 -16.64 -8.04 4.36
N ILE A 559 -15.42 -8.57 4.15
CA ILE A 559 -15.18 -9.80 3.39
C ILE A 559 -15.20 -10.99 4.38
N PRO A 560 -15.99 -12.07 4.16
CA PRO A 560 -16.13 -13.15 5.15
C PRO A 560 -14.81 -13.88 5.51
N ALA A 561 -14.54 -14.08 6.80
CA ALA A 561 -13.32 -14.74 7.32
C ALA A 561 -13.12 -16.17 6.80
N GLY A 562 -14.20 -16.95 6.65
CA GLY A 562 -14.14 -18.29 6.05
C GLY A 562 -13.70 -18.28 4.57
N ARG A 563 -13.74 -17.13 3.89
CA ARG A 563 -13.13 -16.95 2.57
C ARG A 563 -11.66 -16.50 2.63
N MET A 564 -11.16 -16.08 3.79
CA MET A 564 -9.78 -15.62 3.98
C MET A 564 -8.85 -16.71 4.54
N VAL A 565 -9.38 -17.60 5.40
CA VAL A 565 -8.62 -18.67 6.07
C VAL A 565 -8.55 -19.95 5.24
N LYS A 566 -9.41 -20.12 4.24
CA LYS A 566 -9.27 -21.24 3.29
C LYS A 566 -7.98 -21.03 2.50
N ASP A 567 -7.19 -22.10 2.45
CA ASP A 567 -5.96 -22.19 1.68
C ASP A 567 -6.17 -21.60 0.27
N GLU A 568 -5.36 -20.60 -0.07
CA GLU A 568 -5.51 -19.81 -1.29
C GLU A 568 -5.44 -20.72 -2.52
N ALA A 569 -4.61 -21.75 -2.46
CA ALA A 569 -4.54 -22.81 -3.46
C ALA A 569 -5.89 -23.53 -3.60
N SER A 570 -6.48 -23.94 -2.48
CA SER A 570 -7.76 -24.66 -2.45
C SER A 570 -8.93 -23.83 -2.99
N GLN A 571 -9.03 -22.54 -2.66
CA GLN A 571 -10.10 -21.68 -3.19
C GLN A 571 -10.00 -21.48 -4.69
N VAL A 572 -8.78 -21.30 -5.16
CA VAL A 572 -8.49 -21.04 -6.56
C VAL A 572 -8.67 -22.34 -7.37
N LEU A 573 -8.35 -23.50 -6.78
CA LEU A 573 -8.65 -24.84 -7.32
C LEU A 573 -10.17 -25.13 -7.41
N GLU A 574 -10.95 -24.75 -6.40
CA GLU A 574 -12.42 -24.94 -6.36
C GLU A 574 -13.22 -23.90 -7.17
N LEU A 575 -12.57 -22.84 -7.65
CA LEU A 575 -13.22 -21.70 -8.33
C LEU A 575 -14.08 -22.10 -9.56
N PRO A 576 -13.60 -22.93 -10.52
CA PRO A 576 -14.43 -23.34 -11.66
C PRO A 576 -15.70 -24.07 -11.25
N ALA A 577 -15.63 -24.98 -10.27
CA ALA A 577 -16.78 -25.72 -9.77
C ALA A 577 -17.82 -24.81 -9.09
N ARG A 578 -17.37 -23.78 -8.37
CA ARG A 578 -18.26 -22.77 -7.76
C ARG A 578 -18.93 -21.86 -8.77
N LEU A 579 -18.22 -21.50 -9.85
CA LEU A 579 -18.82 -20.72 -10.93
C LEU A 579 -19.86 -21.54 -11.70
N ALA A 580 -19.64 -22.85 -11.85
CA ALA A 580 -20.58 -23.75 -12.53
C ALA A 580 -21.92 -23.90 -11.78
N GLN A 581 -21.95 -23.67 -10.46
CA GLN A 581 -23.20 -23.63 -9.69
C GLN A 581 -24.11 -22.45 -10.06
N ARG A 582 -23.55 -21.38 -10.65
CA ARG A 582 -24.29 -20.18 -11.05
C ARG A 582 -24.41 -20.01 -12.56
N VAL A 583 -23.44 -20.52 -13.31
CA VAL A 583 -23.35 -20.40 -14.76
C VAL A 583 -23.55 -21.78 -15.37
N THR A 584 -24.74 -22.01 -15.91
CA THR A 584 -25.13 -23.30 -16.52
C THR A 584 -24.72 -23.39 -17.99
N GLY A 585 -24.19 -24.56 -18.39
CA GLY A 585 -23.91 -24.90 -19.79
C GLY A 585 -22.62 -24.33 -20.37
N GLN A 586 -21.72 -23.79 -19.54
CA GLN A 586 -20.46 -23.16 -19.97
C GLN A 586 -19.23 -23.81 -19.30
N ASP A 587 -19.30 -25.11 -19.00
CA ASP A 587 -18.28 -25.81 -18.20
C ASP A 587 -16.87 -25.70 -18.80
N GLY A 588 -16.76 -25.74 -20.14
CA GLY A 588 -15.48 -25.53 -20.83
C GLY A 588 -14.89 -24.13 -20.66
N ALA A 589 -15.72 -23.08 -20.68
CA ALA A 589 -15.27 -21.71 -20.46
C ALA A 589 -14.88 -21.46 -18.99
N LEU A 590 -15.65 -22.02 -18.06
CA LEU A 590 -15.36 -21.93 -16.62
C LEU A 590 -14.07 -22.67 -16.26
N ALA A 591 -13.81 -23.83 -16.87
CA ALA A 591 -12.55 -24.56 -16.70
C ALA A 591 -11.35 -23.72 -17.17
N GLN A 592 -11.43 -23.08 -18.35
CA GLN A 592 -10.38 -22.19 -18.86
C GLN A 592 -10.16 -20.95 -17.97
N ILE A 593 -11.23 -20.34 -17.47
CA ILE A 593 -11.14 -19.19 -16.54
C ILE A 593 -10.50 -19.63 -15.22
N GLY A 594 -10.91 -20.78 -14.68
CA GLY A 594 -10.37 -21.36 -13.46
C GLY A 594 -8.87 -21.64 -13.57
N GLU A 595 -8.44 -22.30 -14.64
CA GLU A 595 -7.03 -22.60 -14.91
C GLU A 595 -6.18 -21.32 -15.03
N ARG A 596 -6.73 -20.27 -15.66
CA ARG A 596 -6.06 -18.97 -15.82
C ARG A 596 -5.90 -18.23 -14.49
N ILE A 597 -6.92 -18.27 -13.63
CA ILE A 597 -6.87 -17.67 -12.30
C ILE A 597 -5.95 -18.47 -11.36
N GLN A 598 -5.94 -19.81 -11.47
CA GLN A 598 -5.00 -20.71 -10.80
C GLN A 598 -3.55 -20.43 -11.15
N THR A 599 -3.25 -20.26 -12.43
CA THR A 599 -1.90 -19.96 -12.89
C THR A 599 -1.43 -18.58 -12.43
N ALA A 600 -2.30 -17.56 -12.48
CA ALA A 600 -1.95 -16.21 -12.05
C ALA A 600 -1.68 -16.09 -10.53
N ARG A 601 -2.34 -16.91 -9.72
CA ARG A 601 -2.23 -16.90 -8.25
C ARG A 601 -1.05 -17.69 -7.71
N ALA A 602 -0.55 -18.67 -8.45
CA ALA A 602 0.63 -19.47 -8.08
C ALA A 602 1.97 -18.70 -8.21
N GLY A 603 1.96 -17.38 -8.46
CA GLY A 603 3.19 -16.58 -8.67
C GLY A 603 3.99 -16.96 -9.92
N LEU A 604 3.49 -17.93 -10.69
CA LEU A 604 3.97 -18.29 -12.01
C LEU A 604 3.51 -17.18 -12.96
N GLY A 605 4.28 -16.08 -13.02
CA GLY A 605 4.04 -15.01 -13.97
C GLY A 605 3.79 -15.60 -15.36
N ASP A 606 2.58 -15.36 -15.89
CA ASP A 606 2.02 -16.16 -16.98
C ASP A 606 2.97 -16.18 -18.19
N PRO A 607 3.59 -17.33 -18.50
CA PRO A 607 4.38 -17.47 -19.72
C PRO A 607 3.54 -17.20 -20.97
N ARG A 608 2.20 -17.24 -20.86
CA ARG A 608 1.22 -16.97 -21.92
C ARG A 608 0.86 -15.50 -22.08
N LYS A 609 1.41 -14.57 -21.28
CA LYS A 609 1.19 -13.13 -21.49
C LYS A 609 2.31 -12.48 -22.31
N PRO A 610 1.96 -11.61 -23.28
CA PRO A 610 2.95 -10.81 -23.98
C PRO A 610 3.62 -9.81 -23.02
N VAL A 611 4.90 -9.52 -23.26
CA VAL A 611 5.67 -8.55 -22.43
C VAL A 611 5.25 -7.12 -22.75
N PRO A 612 5.15 -6.22 -21.77
CA PRO A 612 4.78 -4.81 -22.01
C PRO A 612 5.87 -4.02 -22.77
N GLY A 613 7.01 -4.63 -23.07
CA GLY A 613 8.15 -4.01 -23.74
C GLY A 613 9.47 -4.69 -23.38
N CYS A 614 10.55 -4.26 -24.02
CA CYS A 614 11.92 -4.64 -23.66
C CYS A 614 12.88 -3.45 -23.83
N GLY A 615 13.74 -3.22 -22.84
CA GLY A 615 14.61 -2.05 -22.83
C GLY A 615 13.82 -0.74 -22.84
N ARG A 616 14.02 0.08 -23.87
CA ARG A 616 13.31 1.36 -24.06
C ARG A 616 12.01 1.22 -24.86
N ASP A 617 11.79 0.07 -25.48
CA ASP A 617 10.64 -0.14 -26.35
C ASP A 617 9.44 -0.57 -25.53
N ARG A 618 8.29 0.07 -25.80
CA ARG A 618 7.00 -0.29 -25.21
C ARG A 618 6.13 -0.96 -26.25
N TYR A 619 5.44 -2.02 -25.83
CA TYR A 619 4.57 -2.82 -26.65
C TYR A 619 3.12 -2.71 -26.18
N GLY A 620 2.21 -2.50 -27.12
CA GLY A 620 0.77 -2.66 -26.89
C GLY A 620 0.25 -3.83 -27.70
N TYR A 621 -0.74 -4.53 -27.15
CA TYR A 621 -1.32 -5.72 -27.74
C TYR A 621 -2.84 -5.60 -27.82
N ASN A 622 -3.46 -6.28 -28.78
CA ASN A 622 -4.91 -6.43 -28.83
C ASN A 622 -5.39 -7.59 -27.91
N GLU A 623 -6.71 -7.78 -27.83
CA GLU A 623 -7.33 -8.83 -27.01
C GLU A 623 -6.95 -10.25 -27.43
N TRP A 624 -6.53 -10.43 -28.69
CA TRP A 624 -6.01 -11.69 -29.24
C TRP A 624 -4.51 -11.89 -29.02
N GLY A 625 -3.83 -10.93 -28.38
CA GLY A 625 -2.40 -10.99 -28.03
C GLY A 625 -1.44 -10.74 -29.21
N GLU A 626 -1.90 -10.07 -30.25
CA GLU A 626 -1.06 -9.59 -31.34
C GLU A 626 -0.55 -8.18 -31.04
N LEU A 627 0.71 -7.91 -31.42
CA LEU A 627 1.36 -6.63 -31.18
C LEU A 627 0.75 -5.52 -32.05
N THR A 628 0.05 -4.56 -31.46
CA THR A 628 -0.59 -3.44 -32.19
C THR A 628 0.24 -2.17 -32.21
N THR A 629 1.10 -1.97 -31.20
CA THR A 629 1.96 -0.79 -31.11
C THR A 629 3.36 -1.16 -30.64
N ARG A 630 4.37 -0.62 -31.32
CA ARG A 630 5.78 -0.75 -30.95
C ARG A 630 6.50 0.55 -31.28
N ARG A 631 7.10 1.19 -30.27
CA ARG A 631 7.70 2.54 -30.42
C ARG A 631 6.66 3.53 -30.97
N ASP A 632 6.90 4.08 -32.15
CA ASP A 632 6.03 4.98 -32.92
C ASP A 632 5.25 4.26 -34.04
N GLN A 633 5.36 2.93 -34.12
CA GLN A 633 4.74 2.12 -35.16
C GLN A 633 3.37 1.60 -34.73
N GLN A 634 2.44 1.56 -35.69
CA GLN A 634 1.15 0.87 -35.57
C GLN A 634 1.12 -0.34 -36.51
N LEU A 635 0.70 -1.49 -36.00
CA LEU A 635 0.71 -2.77 -36.71
C LEU A 635 -0.72 -3.33 -36.81
N GLU A 636 -1.09 -3.82 -38.00
CA GLU A 636 -2.39 -4.40 -38.31
C GLU A 636 -2.25 -5.84 -38.78
N TRP A 637 -3.15 -6.71 -38.30
CA TRP A 637 -3.08 -8.16 -38.47
C TRP A 637 -4.36 -8.67 -39.14
N ASN A 638 -4.26 -9.77 -39.89
CA ASN A 638 -5.44 -10.50 -40.38
C ASN A 638 -5.92 -11.54 -39.36
N ALA A 639 -7.07 -12.14 -39.63
CA ALA A 639 -7.67 -13.17 -38.76
C ALA A 639 -6.83 -14.45 -38.62
N GLN A 640 -5.80 -14.64 -39.44
CA GLN A 640 -4.86 -15.75 -39.38
C GLN A 640 -3.59 -15.43 -38.57
N GLY A 641 -3.53 -14.28 -37.89
CA GLY A 641 -2.36 -13.88 -37.11
C GLY A 641 -1.18 -13.39 -37.94
N GLN A 642 -1.42 -12.97 -39.19
CA GLN A 642 -0.38 -12.49 -40.08
C GLN A 642 -0.37 -10.96 -40.14
N LEU A 643 0.81 -10.36 -40.03
CA LEU A 643 1.00 -8.93 -40.11
C LEU A 643 0.72 -8.44 -41.53
N THR A 644 -0.34 -7.66 -41.73
CA THR A 644 -0.74 -7.21 -43.07
C THR A 644 -0.29 -5.79 -43.36
N ARG A 645 -0.19 -4.93 -42.34
CA ARG A 645 0.17 -3.52 -42.50
C ARG A 645 0.96 -2.99 -41.32
N VAL A 646 1.94 -2.13 -41.60
CA VAL A 646 2.70 -1.38 -40.60
C VAL A 646 2.76 0.08 -40.98
N ILE A 647 2.38 0.97 -40.07
CA ILE A 647 2.44 2.42 -40.25
C ILE A 647 3.56 2.96 -39.34
N SER A 648 4.54 3.64 -39.94
CA SER A 648 5.63 4.30 -39.22
C SER A 648 5.86 5.68 -39.83
N GLY A 649 5.61 6.72 -39.03
CA GLY A 649 5.68 8.11 -39.46
C GLY A 649 4.85 8.41 -40.72
N ASN A 650 5.55 8.71 -41.82
CA ASN A 650 4.94 9.09 -43.11
C ASN A 650 4.94 7.94 -44.14
N THR A 651 5.23 6.72 -43.72
CA THR A 651 5.25 5.52 -44.56
C THR A 651 4.33 4.44 -44.04
N GLU A 652 3.79 3.65 -44.96
CA GLU A 652 3.03 2.45 -44.65
C GLU A 652 3.55 1.27 -45.47
N THR A 653 3.75 0.13 -44.82
CA THR A 653 4.24 -1.10 -45.45
C THR A 653 3.13 -2.13 -45.42
N HIS A 654 2.88 -2.77 -46.56
CA HIS A 654 1.90 -3.84 -46.72
C HIS A 654 2.59 -5.16 -47.01
N HIS A 655 2.10 -6.24 -46.40
CA HIS A 655 2.59 -7.59 -46.57
C HIS A 655 1.50 -8.49 -47.18
N GLY A 656 1.91 -9.36 -48.11
CA GLY A 656 1.04 -10.35 -48.76
C GLY A 656 1.52 -11.77 -48.49
N TYR A 657 0.59 -12.71 -48.41
CA TYR A 657 0.84 -14.12 -48.08
C TYR A 657 0.14 -15.04 -49.07
N ASP A 658 0.64 -16.27 -49.22
CA ASP A 658 -0.06 -17.34 -49.93
C ASP A 658 -0.95 -18.18 -48.99
N ALA A 659 -1.64 -19.17 -49.56
CA ALA A 659 -2.54 -20.06 -48.83
C ALA A 659 -1.82 -20.96 -47.81
N LEU A 660 -0.49 -21.12 -47.91
CA LEU A 660 0.34 -21.88 -46.96
C LEU A 660 0.90 -20.97 -45.84
N GLY A 661 0.54 -19.69 -45.85
CA GLY A 661 0.97 -18.71 -44.87
C GLY A 661 2.37 -18.13 -45.11
N ARG A 662 2.97 -18.39 -46.27
CA ARG A 662 4.30 -17.88 -46.63
C ARG A 662 4.17 -16.49 -47.22
N ARG A 663 5.03 -15.56 -46.80
CA ARG A 663 5.03 -14.19 -47.31
C ARG A 663 5.41 -14.16 -48.78
N THR A 664 4.52 -13.69 -49.66
CA THR A 664 4.77 -13.55 -51.11
C THR A 664 5.27 -12.17 -51.49
N ARG A 665 4.97 -11.15 -50.67
CA ARG A 665 5.34 -9.75 -50.95
C ARG A 665 5.50 -8.91 -49.69
N LYS A 666 6.40 -7.94 -49.71
CA LYS A 666 6.33 -6.69 -48.92
C LYS A 666 6.45 -5.46 -49.82
N ALA A 667 5.68 -4.42 -49.56
CA ALA A 667 5.71 -3.17 -50.33
C ALA A 667 5.45 -1.95 -49.45
N THR A 668 6.32 -0.93 -49.53
CA THR A 668 6.24 0.30 -48.74
C THR A 668 5.78 1.48 -49.60
N TYR A 669 4.82 2.24 -49.08
CA TYR A 669 4.19 3.39 -49.73
C TYR A 669 4.34 4.65 -48.86
N GLY A 670 4.20 5.83 -49.48
CA GLY A 670 4.12 7.09 -48.76
C GLY A 670 2.66 7.40 -48.41
N ARG A 671 2.38 7.67 -47.13
CA ARG A 671 1.01 7.80 -46.58
C ARG A 671 0.16 8.89 -47.25
N HIS A 672 0.80 9.91 -47.83
CA HIS A 672 0.15 11.06 -48.44
C HIS A 672 0.50 11.28 -49.92
N THR A 673 1.34 10.41 -50.53
CA THR A 673 1.95 10.69 -51.85
C THR A 673 1.67 9.64 -52.93
N GLY A 674 0.72 8.71 -52.72
CA GLY A 674 0.08 8.00 -53.84
C GLY A 674 0.40 6.51 -54.02
N HIS A 675 -0.27 5.94 -55.03
CA HIS A 675 -0.50 4.50 -55.29
C HIS A 675 0.71 3.69 -55.80
N THR A 676 1.91 4.28 -55.83
CA THR A 676 3.15 3.62 -56.29
C THR A 676 4.05 3.29 -55.11
N ALA A 677 4.47 2.02 -55.03
CA ALA A 677 5.39 1.55 -53.99
C ALA A 677 6.77 2.21 -54.15
N ARG A 678 7.31 2.74 -53.04
CA ARG A 678 8.69 3.26 -52.94
C ARG A 678 9.72 2.14 -52.94
N SER A 679 9.38 1.03 -52.28
CA SER A 679 10.15 -0.20 -52.30
C SER A 679 9.17 -1.37 -52.36
N ARG A 680 9.58 -2.43 -53.05
CA ARG A 680 8.82 -3.67 -53.12
C ARG A 680 9.78 -4.85 -53.21
N THR A 681 9.49 -5.89 -52.44
CA THR A 681 10.19 -7.16 -52.49
C THR A 681 9.17 -8.27 -52.68
N ASP A 682 9.35 -9.09 -53.70
CA ASP A 682 8.56 -10.30 -53.95
C ASP A 682 9.41 -11.53 -53.55
N PHE A 683 8.80 -12.49 -52.86
CA PHE A 683 9.50 -13.67 -52.32
C PHE A 683 9.06 -14.95 -53.03
N VAL A 684 10.01 -15.86 -53.21
CA VAL A 684 9.83 -17.18 -53.81
C VAL A 684 10.34 -18.23 -52.83
N TRP A 685 9.59 -19.31 -52.66
CA TRP A 685 9.81 -20.31 -51.62
C TRP A 685 9.99 -21.71 -52.23
N GLU A 686 10.87 -22.49 -51.62
CA GLU A 686 11.01 -23.93 -51.81
C GLU A 686 10.49 -24.63 -50.54
N GLY A 687 9.29 -25.20 -50.61
CA GLY A 687 8.60 -25.63 -49.38
C GLY A 687 8.37 -24.44 -48.44
N PHE A 688 8.91 -24.51 -47.23
CA PHE A 688 8.90 -23.42 -46.24
C PHE A 688 10.23 -22.66 -46.15
N ARG A 689 11.20 -22.99 -47.01
CA ARG A 689 12.50 -22.32 -47.06
C ARG A 689 12.49 -21.20 -48.10
N LEU A 690 13.04 -20.05 -47.75
CA LEU A 690 13.15 -18.92 -48.67
C LEU A 690 14.12 -19.29 -49.79
N LEU A 691 13.67 -19.35 -51.03
CA LEU A 691 14.51 -19.67 -52.17
C LEU A 691 15.09 -18.41 -52.80
N GLN A 692 14.27 -17.39 -52.98
CA GLN A 692 14.67 -16.18 -53.69
C GLN A 692 13.86 -14.97 -53.26
N GLU A 693 14.50 -13.80 -53.25
CA GLU A 693 13.84 -12.51 -53.15
C GLU A 693 14.09 -11.70 -54.44
N ASN A 694 13.10 -10.91 -54.85
CA ASN A 694 13.19 -9.99 -55.98
C ASN A 694 12.87 -8.59 -55.48
N VAL A 695 13.92 -7.77 -55.35
CA VAL A 695 13.85 -6.42 -54.80
C VAL A 695 13.78 -5.43 -55.95
N GLN A 696 12.74 -4.60 -55.95
CA GLN A 696 12.52 -3.56 -56.94
C GLN A 696 13.77 -2.68 -57.08
N GLN A 697 14.24 -2.49 -58.32
CA GLN A 697 15.47 -1.77 -58.67
C GLN A 697 16.81 -2.44 -58.28
N GLN A 698 16.85 -3.44 -57.39
CA GLN A 698 18.08 -4.15 -57.02
C GLN A 698 18.25 -5.50 -57.75
N GLY A 699 17.16 -6.08 -58.26
CA GLY A 699 17.18 -7.35 -58.96
C GLY A 699 16.80 -8.53 -58.06
N TRP A 700 17.12 -9.74 -58.49
CA TRP A 700 16.82 -10.97 -57.76
C TRP A 700 18.04 -11.48 -56.99
N ARG A 701 17.78 -12.17 -55.89
CA ARG A 701 18.78 -12.89 -55.09
C ARG A 701 18.26 -14.28 -54.74
N THR A 702 18.93 -15.31 -55.21
CA THR A 702 18.63 -16.71 -54.90
C THR A 702 19.57 -17.22 -53.81
N TYR A 703 19.03 -17.83 -52.77
CA TYR A 703 19.80 -18.39 -51.67
C TYR A 703 20.09 -19.88 -51.91
N LEU A 704 21.32 -20.30 -51.63
CA LEU A 704 21.79 -21.67 -51.70
C LEU A 704 22.08 -22.15 -50.29
N TYR A 705 21.51 -23.29 -49.92
CA TYR A 705 21.59 -23.85 -48.57
C TYR A 705 22.36 -25.16 -48.57
N ASP A 706 22.86 -25.53 -47.40
CA ASP A 706 23.45 -26.83 -47.15
C ASP A 706 22.41 -27.95 -47.37
N ALA A 707 22.85 -29.06 -47.96
CA ALA A 707 21.97 -30.19 -48.28
C ALA A 707 21.61 -31.02 -47.04
N GLU A 708 22.52 -31.10 -46.07
CA GLU A 708 22.34 -31.81 -44.79
C GLU A 708 21.70 -30.89 -43.74
N GLN A 709 21.93 -29.58 -43.82
CA GLN A 709 21.33 -28.58 -42.93
C GLN A 709 20.45 -27.59 -43.71
N PRO A 710 19.15 -27.87 -43.86
CA PRO A 710 18.31 -27.19 -44.84
C PRO A 710 18.14 -25.68 -44.60
N TYR A 711 18.38 -25.14 -43.40
CA TYR A 711 18.26 -23.70 -43.12
C TYR A 711 19.60 -22.98 -42.98
N THR A 712 20.72 -23.67 -43.23
CA THR A 712 22.08 -23.10 -43.17
C THR A 712 22.47 -22.57 -44.56
N PRO A 713 22.54 -21.24 -44.77
CA PRO A 713 22.94 -20.69 -46.06
C PRO A 713 24.43 -20.88 -46.30
N VAL A 714 24.79 -21.30 -47.52
CA VAL A 714 26.18 -21.50 -47.95
C VAL A 714 26.58 -20.44 -48.96
N ALA A 715 25.66 -20.03 -49.83
CA ALA A 715 25.91 -18.98 -50.80
C ALA A 715 24.61 -18.26 -51.21
N SER A 716 24.73 -17.10 -51.86
CA SER A 716 23.63 -16.51 -52.61
C SER A 716 24.10 -15.99 -53.95
N VAL A 717 23.22 -16.03 -54.94
CA VAL A 717 23.46 -15.52 -56.28
C VAL A 717 22.55 -14.33 -56.52
N THR A 718 23.13 -13.16 -56.73
CA THR A 718 22.39 -11.94 -57.07
C THR A 718 22.47 -11.68 -58.57
N GLY A 719 21.38 -11.22 -59.17
CA GLY A 719 21.38 -10.82 -60.58
C GLY A 719 20.45 -9.64 -60.89
N LYS A 720 20.93 -8.77 -61.78
CA LYS A 720 20.17 -7.64 -62.36
C LYS A 720 20.49 -7.54 -63.84
N GLY A 721 19.52 -7.84 -64.71
CA GLY A 721 19.76 -7.98 -66.15
C GLY A 721 20.70 -9.17 -66.44
N GLU A 722 21.79 -8.94 -67.17
CA GLU A 722 22.81 -9.96 -67.47
C GLU A 722 23.88 -10.12 -66.38
N SER A 723 23.98 -9.18 -65.44
CA SER A 723 24.97 -9.24 -64.36
C SER A 723 24.61 -10.31 -63.33
N ARG A 724 25.59 -11.14 -62.95
CA ARG A 724 25.46 -12.17 -61.90
C ARG A 724 26.66 -12.11 -60.97
N GLN A 725 26.41 -12.14 -59.66
CA GLN A 725 27.44 -12.16 -58.63
C GLN A 725 27.09 -13.23 -57.59
N VAL A 726 28.12 -13.92 -57.09
CA VAL A 726 27.99 -14.97 -56.06
C VAL A 726 28.61 -14.46 -54.76
N TRP A 727 27.89 -14.69 -53.66
CA TRP A 727 28.25 -14.32 -52.31
C TRP A 727 28.31 -15.58 -51.45
N TYR A 728 29.36 -15.74 -50.64
CA TYR A 728 29.58 -16.92 -49.82
C TYR A 728 29.33 -16.60 -48.35
N TYR A 729 28.52 -17.42 -47.68
CA TYR A 729 28.08 -17.22 -46.31
C TYR A 729 28.95 -18.05 -45.36
N HIS A 730 29.41 -17.43 -44.29
CA HIS A 730 30.12 -18.09 -43.20
C HIS A 730 29.22 -18.04 -41.97
N THR A 731 28.81 -19.20 -41.47
CA THR A 731 27.82 -19.33 -40.41
C THR A 731 28.44 -19.85 -39.11
N ASP A 732 27.72 -19.67 -38.01
CA ASP A 732 28.01 -20.40 -36.77
C ASP A 732 27.55 -21.87 -36.85
N VAL A 733 27.70 -22.60 -35.74
CA VAL A 733 27.33 -24.02 -35.62
C VAL A 733 25.83 -24.29 -35.77
N THR A 734 24.99 -23.26 -35.64
CA THR A 734 23.53 -23.38 -35.82
C THR A 734 23.10 -23.04 -37.23
N GLY A 735 23.97 -22.43 -38.03
CA GLY A 735 23.66 -21.94 -39.37
C GLY A 735 23.32 -20.44 -39.44
N THR A 736 23.57 -19.68 -38.36
CA THR A 736 23.36 -18.23 -38.33
C THR A 736 24.51 -17.52 -39.06
N PRO A 737 24.25 -16.69 -40.10
CA PRO A 737 25.29 -15.94 -40.81
C PRO A 737 26.09 -15.01 -39.88
N GLN A 738 27.41 -15.15 -39.91
CA GLN A 738 28.35 -14.28 -39.20
C GLN A 738 29.09 -13.36 -40.17
N GLU A 739 29.48 -13.90 -41.34
CA GLU A 739 30.21 -13.14 -42.37
C GLU A 739 29.71 -13.51 -43.78
N VAL A 740 29.87 -12.58 -44.72
CA VAL A 740 29.64 -12.80 -46.14
C VAL A 740 30.82 -12.28 -46.94
N THR A 741 31.28 -13.08 -47.88
CA THR A 741 32.43 -12.78 -48.74
C THR A 741 32.06 -12.82 -50.21
N ALA A 742 32.74 -12.01 -51.03
CA ALA A 742 32.68 -12.10 -52.48
C ALA A 742 33.50 -13.30 -52.99
N ALA A 743 33.39 -13.60 -54.29
CA ALA A 743 34.10 -14.73 -54.90
C ALA A 743 35.63 -14.62 -54.86
N ASP A 744 36.18 -13.43 -54.69
CA ASP A 744 37.61 -13.18 -54.49
C ASP A 744 38.05 -13.25 -53.01
N GLY A 745 37.13 -13.58 -52.10
CA GLY A 745 37.36 -13.66 -50.66
C GLY A 745 37.23 -12.31 -49.93
N THR A 746 36.89 -11.22 -50.63
CA THR A 746 36.67 -9.91 -49.99
C THR A 746 35.48 -9.97 -49.05
N LEU A 747 35.68 -9.57 -47.79
CA LEU A 747 34.61 -9.44 -46.80
C LEU A 747 33.67 -8.28 -47.18
N VAL A 748 32.40 -8.59 -47.45
CA VAL A 748 31.38 -7.60 -47.85
C VAL A 748 30.33 -7.34 -46.78
N TRP A 749 30.20 -8.23 -45.81
CA TRP A 749 29.39 -8.04 -44.62
C TRP A 749 29.94 -8.91 -43.49
N ALA A 750 29.94 -8.37 -42.27
CA ALA A 750 30.22 -9.14 -41.05
C ALA A 750 29.37 -8.57 -39.92
N GLY A 751 28.55 -9.42 -39.29
CA GLY A 751 27.63 -9.01 -38.23
C GLY A 751 28.15 -9.35 -36.84
N TYR A 752 27.87 -8.47 -35.87
CA TYR A 752 28.03 -8.76 -34.45
C TYR A 752 26.68 -9.25 -33.89
N ILE A 753 26.48 -10.57 -33.97
CA ILE A 753 25.23 -11.21 -33.55
C ILE A 753 25.25 -11.50 -32.04
N ARG A 754 24.27 -10.97 -31.31
CA ARG A 754 24.07 -11.24 -29.88
C ARG A 754 23.38 -12.59 -29.67
N GLY A 755 23.37 -13.09 -28.43
CA GLY A 755 22.87 -14.45 -28.10
C GLY A 755 21.41 -14.75 -28.48
N PHE A 756 20.60 -13.72 -28.73
CA PHE A 756 19.22 -13.83 -29.21
C PHE A 756 19.05 -13.40 -30.68
N GLY A 757 20.12 -13.41 -31.47
CA GLY A 757 20.05 -13.14 -32.91
C GLY A 757 20.02 -11.66 -33.30
N GLU A 758 20.05 -10.71 -32.35
CA GLU A 758 20.14 -9.28 -32.64
C GLU A 758 21.50 -8.97 -33.29
N ASN A 759 21.51 -8.40 -34.49
CA ASN A 759 22.72 -7.86 -35.10
C ASN A 759 23.00 -6.45 -34.55
N ALA A 760 23.90 -6.32 -33.59
CA ALA A 760 24.10 -5.03 -32.89
C ALA A 760 24.99 -4.05 -33.67
N ALA A 761 25.82 -4.55 -34.58
CA ALA A 761 26.68 -3.76 -35.45
C ALA A 761 27.13 -4.63 -36.63
N ASP A 762 27.33 -4.05 -37.81
CA ASP A 762 27.98 -4.76 -38.92
C ASP A 762 29.02 -3.91 -39.65
N ILE A 763 29.95 -4.60 -40.32
CA ILE A 763 30.91 -4.00 -41.23
C ILE A 763 30.23 -3.82 -42.58
N SER A 764 29.46 -2.75 -42.73
CA SER A 764 29.02 -2.25 -44.03
C SER A 764 30.06 -1.23 -44.53
N ASN A 765 31.14 -1.73 -45.12
CA ASN A 765 32.24 -0.87 -45.59
C ASN A 765 31.73 0.10 -46.69
N SER A 766 32.09 1.37 -46.51
CA SER A 766 31.78 2.61 -47.25
C SER A 766 31.84 2.64 -48.81
N GLY A 767 31.43 1.60 -49.53
CA GLY A 767 31.41 1.61 -50.99
C GLY A 767 30.59 0.52 -51.70
N ALA A 768 30.23 -0.58 -51.05
CA ALA A 768 29.34 -1.60 -51.61
C ALA A 768 28.37 -2.09 -50.53
N TYR A 769 27.15 -1.52 -50.52
CA TYR A 769 26.09 -1.93 -49.61
C TYR A 769 25.65 -3.37 -49.93
N PHE A 770 26.18 -4.37 -49.22
CA PHE A 770 25.60 -5.71 -49.21
C PHE A 770 24.58 -5.82 -48.09
N HIS A 771 23.28 -5.80 -48.43
CA HIS A 771 22.22 -6.00 -47.45
C HIS A 771 22.06 -7.50 -47.15
N GLN A 772 22.29 -7.89 -45.89
CA GLN A 772 22.09 -9.25 -45.38
C GLN A 772 20.82 -9.34 -44.52
N PRO A 773 19.71 -9.91 -45.03
CA PRO A 773 18.47 -10.03 -44.27
C PRO A 773 18.35 -11.33 -43.47
N LEU A 774 19.13 -12.38 -43.76
CA LEU A 774 19.02 -13.64 -43.01
C LEU A 774 19.50 -13.47 -41.56
N ARG A 775 18.81 -14.12 -40.61
CA ARG A 775 19.11 -14.06 -39.16
C ARG A 775 19.32 -15.49 -38.63
N LEU A 776 18.76 -15.83 -37.47
CA LEU A 776 18.73 -17.22 -37.01
C LEU A 776 18.09 -18.11 -38.09
N PRO A 777 18.42 -19.41 -38.16
CA PRO A 777 17.90 -20.30 -39.19
C PRO A 777 16.38 -20.24 -39.33
N GLY A 778 15.90 -19.93 -40.55
CA GLY A 778 14.48 -19.72 -40.86
C GLY A 778 13.97 -18.27 -40.74
N GLN A 779 14.76 -17.37 -40.13
CA GLN A 779 14.36 -15.98 -39.89
C GLN A 779 14.84 -15.02 -40.98
N TYR A 780 13.98 -14.04 -41.31
CA TYR A 780 14.25 -12.93 -42.22
C TYR A 780 14.04 -11.59 -41.51
N PHE A 781 15.02 -10.69 -41.55
CA PHE A 781 14.94 -9.36 -40.96
C PHE A 781 14.13 -8.39 -41.81
N ASP A 782 13.12 -7.77 -41.20
CA ASP A 782 12.37 -6.69 -41.83
C ASP A 782 12.84 -5.33 -41.31
N ASP A 783 13.51 -4.55 -42.17
CA ASP A 783 13.96 -3.18 -41.87
C ASP A 783 12.80 -2.29 -41.42
N GLU A 784 11.62 -2.48 -42.00
CA GLU A 784 10.46 -1.63 -41.76
C GLU A 784 9.87 -1.80 -40.36
N THR A 785 10.03 -2.99 -39.77
CA THR A 785 9.47 -3.31 -38.45
C THR A 785 10.54 -3.43 -37.38
N GLY A 786 11.78 -3.73 -37.76
CA GLY A 786 12.84 -4.17 -36.86
C GLY A 786 12.54 -5.49 -36.15
N LEU A 787 11.61 -6.30 -36.67
CA LEU A 787 11.32 -7.66 -36.22
C LEU A 787 11.92 -8.67 -37.20
N HIS A 788 12.09 -9.89 -36.73
CA HIS A 788 12.49 -11.02 -37.55
C HIS A 788 11.24 -11.80 -37.93
N TYR A 789 10.89 -11.81 -39.21
CA TYR A 789 9.85 -12.67 -39.76
C TYR A 789 10.30 -14.13 -39.70
N ASN A 790 9.53 -14.98 -39.01
CA ASN A 790 9.78 -16.41 -38.84
C ASN A 790 8.53 -17.19 -39.27
N LEU A 791 8.21 -17.12 -40.57
CA LEU A 791 7.03 -17.72 -41.22
C LEU A 791 5.68 -17.41 -40.56
N PHE A 792 5.30 -18.23 -39.58
CA PHE A 792 4.02 -18.13 -38.90
C PHE A 792 4.05 -17.10 -37.76
N ARG A 793 5.24 -16.62 -37.38
CA ARG A 793 5.42 -15.75 -36.21
C ARG A 793 6.45 -14.66 -36.42
N TYR A 794 6.46 -13.71 -35.48
CA TYR A 794 7.31 -12.51 -35.54
C TYR A 794 8.17 -12.44 -34.29
N TYR A 795 9.48 -12.44 -34.48
CA TYR A 795 10.46 -12.54 -33.41
C TYR A 795 11.09 -11.18 -33.11
N ALA A 796 11.14 -10.84 -31.82
CA ALA A 796 11.79 -9.64 -31.31
C ALA A 796 13.16 -10.04 -30.72
N PRO A 797 14.26 -9.83 -31.45
CA PRO A 797 15.59 -10.29 -31.05
C PRO A 797 16.09 -9.60 -29.77
N GLU A 798 15.72 -8.34 -29.53
CA GLU A 798 16.06 -7.61 -28.31
C GLU A 798 15.42 -8.23 -27.06
N CYS A 799 14.27 -8.90 -27.23
CA CYS A 799 13.54 -9.59 -26.16
C CYS A 799 13.90 -11.08 -26.06
N GLY A 800 14.56 -11.63 -27.08
CA GLY A 800 14.78 -13.06 -27.22
C GLY A 800 13.51 -13.91 -27.39
N ARG A 801 12.40 -13.33 -27.86
CA ARG A 801 11.10 -14.03 -27.90
C ARG A 801 10.19 -13.59 -29.05
N PHE A 802 9.13 -14.34 -29.33
CA PHE A 802 8.10 -13.93 -30.28
C PHE A 802 7.18 -12.84 -29.71
N VAL A 803 6.68 -11.96 -30.58
CA VAL A 803 5.68 -10.94 -30.28
C VAL A 803 4.28 -11.30 -30.80
N SER A 804 4.16 -12.41 -31.49
CA SER A 804 2.89 -13.02 -31.88
C SER A 804 2.70 -14.35 -31.14
N GLN A 805 1.45 -14.66 -30.79
CA GLN A 805 1.11 -15.96 -30.21
C GLN A 805 1.46 -17.10 -31.15
N ASP A 806 1.71 -18.27 -30.58
CA ASP A 806 1.84 -19.50 -31.34
C ASP A 806 0.50 -19.85 -32.02
N PRO A 807 0.42 -19.94 -33.35
CA PRO A 807 -0.82 -20.27 -34.07
C PRO A 807 -1.37 -21.67 -33.76
N ILE A 808 -0.53 -22.60 -33.29
CA ILE A 808 -1.03 -23.91 -32.80
C ILE A 808 -1.53 -23.83 -31.35
N GLY A 809 -1.53 -22.64 -30.74
CA GLY A 809 -2.02 -22.36 -29.41
C GLY A 809 -1.21 -23.10 -28.35
N LEU A 810 -1.89 -23.61 -27.31
CA LEU A 810 -1.24 -24.38 -26.24
C LEU A 810 -0.58 -25.68 -26.74
N ARG A 811 -0.80 -26.08 -28.00
CA ARG A 811 -0.07 -27.20 -28.60
C ARG A 811 1.43 -26.89 -28.76
N GLY A 812 1.80 -25.62 -28.88
CA GLY A 812 3.19 -25.15 -28.92
C GLY A 812 3.82 -24.93 -27.54
N GLY A 813 3.23 -25.48 -26.48
CA GLY A 813 3.72 -25.36 -25.11
C GLY A 813 3.06 -24.25 -24.30
N LEU A 814 3.41 -24.21 -23.01
CA LEU A 814 2.78 -23.31 -22.03
C LEU A 814 3.20 -21.84 -22.21
N ASN A 815 4.27 -21.54 -22.95
CA ASN A 815 4.69 -20.18 -23.24
C ASN A 815 4.42 -19.86 -24.71
N LEU A 816 3.26 -19.26 -24.97
CA LEU A 816 2.79 -18.92 -26.32
C LEU A 816 3.67 -17.89 -27.06
N TYR A 817 4.75 -17.40 -26.47
CA TYR A 817 5.65 -16.39 -27.06
C TYR A 817 7.12 -16.84 -27.02
N GLN A 818 7.40 -18.06 -26.57
CA GLN A 818 8.77 -18.56 -26.43
C GLN A 818 9.42 -18.83 -27.79
N TYR A 819 10.65 -18.36 -27.96
CA TYR A 819 11.56 -18.90 -28.96
C TYR A 819 12.43 -19.99 -28.34
N ALA A 820 13.07 -20.80 -29.18
CA ALA A 820 14.00 -21.85 -28.85
C ALA A 820 14.51 -21.90 -27.39
N PRO A 821 14.25 -22.97 -26.62
CA PRO A 821 14.72 -23.09 -25.23
C PRO A 821 16.24 -22.90 -25.07
N ASN A 822 17.02 -23.15 -26.14
CA ASN A 822 18.43 -22.79 -26.23
C ASN A 822 18.79 -22.46 -27.68
N SER A 823 18.97 -21.17 -28.00
CA SER A 823 19.29 -20.66 -29.34
C SER A 823 20.67 -21.06 -29.88
N LEU A 824 21.56 -21.59 -29.04
CA LEU A 824 22.90 -22.03 -29.44
C LEU A 824 22.94 -23.50 -29.90
N THR A 825 21.89 -24.27 -29.63
CA THR A 825 21.85 -25.72 -29.91
C THR A 825 20.55 -26.19 -30.55
N TRP A 826 19.56 -25.30 -30.65
CA TRP A 826 18.25 -25.62 -31.20
C TRP A 826 17.78 -24.47 -32.09
N ILE A 827 17.10 -24.84 -33.19
CA ILE A 827 16.56 -23.92 -34.18
C ILE A 827 15.06 -24.17 -34.29
N ASP A 828 14.30 -23.10 -34.52
CA ASP A 828 12.85 -23.18 -34.79
C ASP A 828 12.53 -22.42 -36.09
N PRO A 829 12.73 -23.07 -37.26
CA PRO A 829 12.61 -22.40 -38.55
C PRO A 829 11.17 -22.09 -38.97
N LEU A 830 10.17 -22.69 -38.30
CA LEU A 830 8.74 -22.49 -38.59
C LEU A 830 8.08 -21.55 -37.57
N GLY A 831 8.65 -21.42 -36.37
CA GLY A 831 8.05 -20.70 -35.26
C GLY A 831 7.14 -21.57 -34.37
N LEU A 832 7.22 -22.89 -34.44
CA LEU A 832 6.31 -23.83 -33.77
C LEU A 832 7.11 -24.79 -32.86
N ASP A 833 6.71 -24.96 -31.59
CA ASP A 833 7.45 -25.81 -30.62
C ASP A 833 7.29 -27.32 -30.92
N VAL A 834 8.42 -28.05 -31.04
CA VAL A 834 8.45 -29.51 -31.28
C VAL A 834 9.63 -30.16 -30.53
N ILE A 835 9.43 -31.31 -29.87
CA ILE A 835 10.51 -32.06 -29.19
C ILE A 835 11.06 -33.18 -30.07
N ARG A 836 12.38 -33.18 -30.29
CA ARG A 836 13.07 -34.25 -31.02
C ARG A 836 13.36 -35.47 -30.15
N LEU A 837 12.83 -36.61 -30.56
CA LEU A 837 12.86 -37.88 -29.84
C LEU A 837 13.58 -38.96 -30.65
N ARG A 838 14.13 -39.96 -29.96
CA ARG A 838 14.89 -41.10 -30.50
C ARG A 838 14.24 -42.41 -30.07
N HIS A 839 13.82 -43.22 -31.04
CA HIS A 839 13.26 -44.55 -30.82
C HIS A 839 14.24 -45.64 -31.31
N TYR A 840 14.56 -46.61 -30.46
CA TYR A 840 15.44 -47.73 -30.81
C TYR A 840 14.61 -48.94 -31.26
N THR A 841 15.07 -49.63 -32.30
CA THR A 841 14.33 -50.77 -32.87
C THR A 841 15.26 -51.84 -33.49
N SER A 842 14.70 -53.00 -33.81
CA SER A 842 15.42 -54.12 -34.44
C SER A 842 15.67 -53.89 -35.93
N ASN A 843 16.53 -54.69 -36.57
CA ASN A 843 16.74 -54.62 -38.03
C ASN A 843 15.43 -54.79 -38.84
N GLN A 844 14.56 -55.72 -38.42
CA GLN A 844 13.26 -55.93 -39.06
C GLN A 844 12.29 -54.78 -38.77
N GLY A 845 12.25 -54.30 -37.51
CA GLY A 845 11.41 -53.15 -37.14
C GLY A 845 11.83 -51.86 -37.83
N PHE A 846 13.13 -51.63 -37.98
CA PHE A 846 13.67 -50.48 -38.70
C PHE A 846 13.27 -50.48 -40.18
N ALA A 847 13.34 -51.64 -40.85
CA ALA A 847 12.90 -51.78 -42.23
C ALA A 847 11.38 -51.56 -42.38
N ALA A 848 10.59 -52.14 -41.47
CA ALA A 848 9.13 -52.00 -41.47
C ALA A 848 8.68 -50.56 -41.22
N ILE A 849 9.28 -49.86 -40.24
CA ILE A 849 8.94 -48.45 -39.95
C ILE A 849 9.39 -47.53 -41.10
N LYS A 850 10.52 -47.83 -41.74
CA LYS A 850 10.99 -47.08 -42.90
C LYS A 850 10.06 -47.23 -44.12
N GLU A 851 9.42 -48.38 -44.26
CA GLU A 851 8.45 -48.63 -45.34
C GLU A 851 7.06 -48.07 -45.02
N SER A 852 6.61 -48.19 -43.77
CA SER A 852 5.26 -47.75 -43.36
C SER A 852 5.18 -46.28 -42.95
N MET A 853 6.31 -45.65 -42.62
CA MET A 853 6.40 -44.36 -41.95
C MET A 853 5.55 -44.29 -40.67
N LYS A 854 5.36 -45.43 -39.99
CA LYS A 854 4.60 -45.51 -38.74
C LYS A 854 5.34 -46.33 -37.69
N ILE A 855 5.42 -45.79 -36.47
CA ILE A 855 5.82 -46.56 -35.29
C ILE A 855 4.54 -47.00 -34.59
N LEU A 856 4.28 -48.31 -34.62
CA LEU A 856 3.11 -48.89 -33.98
C LEU A 856 3.33 -49.02 -32.47
N ALA A 857 2.32 -48.64 -31.69
CA ALA A 857 2.28 -48.91 -30.27
C ALA A 857 2.11 -50.42 -30.05
N GLY A 858 3.10 -51.07 -29.43
CA GLY A 858 3.03 -52.50 -29.12
C GLY A 858 1.98 -52.83 -28.03
N ASP A 859 2.07 -54.01 -27.42
CA ASP A 859 1.10 -54.54 -26.43
C ASP A 859 0.73 -53.59 -25.26
N GLN A 860 1.56 -52.58 -24.98
CA GLN A 860 1.34 -51.57 -23.94
C GLN A 860 0.62 -50.30 -24.43
N ASN A 861 0.16 -50.27 -25.68
CA ASN A 861 -0.52 -49.14 -26.32
C ASN A 861 0.23 -47.79 -26.21
N ALA A 862 1.56 -47.87 -26.10
CA ALA A 862 2.45 -46.72 -26.04
C ALA A 862 3.77 -47.00 -26.75
N VAL A 863 4.36 -45.95 -27.33
CA VAL A 863 5.70 -45.94 -27.89
C VAL A 863 6.64 -45.24 -26.90
N PHE A 864 7.76 -45.87 -26.60
CA PHE A 864 8.80 -45.26 -25.78
C PHE A 864 9.91 -44.69 -26.66
N ALA A 865 10.41 -43.52 -26.26
CA ALA A 865 11.53 -42.85 -26.90
C ALA A 865 12.40 -42.17 -25.83
N VAL A 866 13.62 -41.80 -26.20
CA VAL A 866 14.49 -40.96 -25.39
C VAL A 866 14.71 -39.63 -26.09
N ARG A 867 15.17 -38.61 -25.38
CA ARG A 867 15.53 -37.35 -26.04
C ARG A 867 16.66 -37.61 -27.04
N ALA A 868 16.55 -37.06 -28.24
CA ALA A 868 17.62 -37.14 -29.24
C ALA A 868 18.77 -36.14 -28.93
N LYS A 869 19.25 -36.08 -27.69
CA LYS A 869 20.40 -35.25 -27.29
C LYS A 869 21.60 -36.13 -26.91
N GLY A 870 22.75 -35.92 -27.56
CA GLY A 870 24.01 -36.57 -27.21
C GLY A 870 24.27 -37.95 -27.85
N LYS A 871 25.30 -38.65 -27.35
CA LYS A 871 25.74 -39.95 -27.87
C LYS A 871 24.62 -41.00 -27.71
N PRO A 872 24.39 -41.88 -28.71
CA PRO A 872 23.41 -42.95 -28.60
C PRO A 872 23.70 -43.87 -27.40
N LEU A 873 22.65 -44.46 -26.83
CA LEU A 873 22.74 -45.49 -25.79
C LEU A 873 23.64 -46.64 -26.25
N SER A 874 24.31 -47.31 -25.30
CA SER A 874 25.06 -48.52 -25.62
C SER A 874 24.11 -49.62 -26.09
N MET A 875 24.61 -50.62 -26.83
CA MET A 875 23.77 -51.73 -27.29
C MET A 875 23.14 -52.50 -26.12
N ALA A 876 23.85 -52.63 -25.00
CA ALA A 876 23.35 -53.27 -23.79
C ALA A 876 22.21 -52.46 -23.15
N ASP A 877 22.38 -51.14 -23.03
CA ASP A 877 21.38 -50.26 -22.41
C ASP A 877 20.12 -50.13 -23.28
N ALA A 878 20.29 -50.04 -24.61
CA ALA A 878 19.17 -49.98 -25.55
C ALA A 878 18.39 -51.31 -25.58
N ALA A 879 19.09 -52.44 -25.56
CA ALA A 879 18.48 -53.77 -25.53
C ALA A 879 17.67 -54.00 -24.25
N ASP A 880 18.25 -53.67 -23.09
CA ASP A 880 17.57 -53.84 -21.81
C ASP A 880 16.39 -52.88 -21.64
N LYS A 881 16.54 -51.62 -22.09
CA LYS A 881 15.50 -50.58 -22.00
C LYS A 881 14.29 -50.87 -22.90
N PHE A 882 14.52 -51.19 -24.17
CA PHE A 882 13.45 -51.40 -25.15
C PHE A 882 13.03 -52.87 -25.27
N LYS A 883 13.54 -53.75 -24.39
CA LYS A 883 13.28 -55.19 -24.38
C LYS A 883 13.56 -55.84 -25.74
N ILE A 884 14.59 -55.34 -26.43
CA ILE A 884 15.07 -55.87 -27.70
C ILE A 884 16.17 -56.90 -27.38
N LYS A 885 16.25 -58.01 -28.11
CA LYS A 885 17.37 -58.97 -27.94
C LYS A 885 18.71 -58.23 -28.09
N GLN A 886 19.68 -58.51 -27.20
CA GLN A 886 20.96 -57.78 -27.08
C GLN A 886 21.71 -57.55 -28.41
N ASN A 887 21.62 -58.47 -29.37
CA ASN A 887 22.28 -58.34 -30.68
C ASN A 887 21.46 -57.60 -31.76
N HIS A 888 20.24 -57.14 -31.43
CA HIS A 888 19.28 -56.58 -32.38
C HIS A 888 19.01 -55.08 -32.18
N ALA A 889 19.37 -54.48 -31.04
CA ALA A 889 19.10 -53.07 -30.71
C ALA A 889 20.11 -52.08 -31.34
N ARG A 890 20.41 -52.23 -32.64
CA ARG A 890 21.47 -51.44 -33.32
C ARG A 890 20.99 -50.16 -33.95
N ASN A 891 19.73 -50.11 -34.41
CA ASN A 891 19.24 -49.00 -35.21
C ASN A 891 18.31 -48.12 -34.39
N TYR A 892 18.29 -46.83 -34.73
CA TYR A 892 17.39 -45.88 -34.09
C TYR A 892 16.84 -44.89 -35.11
N ILE A 893 15.70 -44.31 -34.75
CA ILE A 893 14.93 -43.37 -35.56
C ILE A 893 14.83 -42.10 -34.73
N ASP A 894 15.36 -41.00 -35.24
CA ASP A 894 15.20 -39.68 -34.65
C ASP A 894 14.04 -38.99 -35.37
N PHE A 895 13.09 -38.44 -34.63
CA PHE A 895 11.88 -37.82 -35.18
C PHE A 895 11.38 -36.71 -34.26
N ASP A 896 10.70 -35.72 -34.84
CA ASP A 896 10.09 -34.63 -34.10
C ASP A 896 8.69 -35.02 -33.64
N MET A 897 8.35 -34.67 -32.40
CA MET A 897 7.06 -34.98 -31.79
C MET A 897 6.54 -33.76 -31.01
N ASP A 898 5.23 -33.52 -31.07
CA ASP A 898 4.57 -32.50 -30.25
C ASP A 898 4.75 -32.82 -28.76
N THR A 899 5.19 -31.85 -27.96
CA THR A 899 5.44 -31.98 -26.52
C THR A 899 4.22 -32.48 -25.74
N ASN A 900 3.00 -32.28 -26.25
CA ASN A 900 1.74 -32.73 -25.62
C ASN A 900 1.39 -34.20 -25.86
N ARG A 901 2.03 -34.85 -26.84
CA ARG A 901 1.85 -36.29 -27.08
C ARG A 901 2.78 -37.14 -26.21
N VAL A 902 3.57 -36.50 -25.35
CA VAL A 902 4.73 -37.12 -24.72
C VAL A 902 4.66 -36.94 -23.20
N GLU A 903 4.62 -38.05 -22.48
CA GLU A 903 4.66 -38.09 -21.02
C GLU A 903 6.10 -38.38 -20.56
N PHE A 904 6.69 -37.47 -19.79
CA PHE A 904 8.04 -37.61 -19.27
C PHE A 904 8.07 -38.52 -18.03
N ARG A 905 9.03 -39.44 -17.99
CA ARG A 905 9.33 -40.24 -16.79
C ARG A 905 10.83 -40.51 -16.66
N LYS A 906 11.31 -40.62 -15.42
CA LYS A 906 12.61 -41.24 -15.13
C LYS A 906 12.37 -42.73 -14.87
N ASN A 907 13.09 -43.58 -15.59
CA ASN A 907 13.01 -45.03 -15.38
C ASN A 907 13.92 -45.49 -14.23
N ASP A 908 13.83 -46.76 -13.84
CA ASP A 908 14.59 -47.36 -12.73
C ASP A 908 16.12 -47.35 -12.94
N LEU A 909 16.58 -46.99 -14.14
CA LEU A 909 17.98 -46.84 -14.52
C LEU A 909 18.45 -45.37 -14.49
N GLY A 910 17.61 -44.43 -14.05
CA GLY A 910 17.92 -43.01 -13.98
C GLY A 910 17.97 -42.27 -15.32
N VAL A 911 17.57 -42.93 -16.42
CA VAL A 911 17.60 -42.37 -17.77
C VAL A 911 16.27 -41.70 -18.10
N GLU A 912 16.33 -40.48 -18.63
CA GLU A 912 15.18 -39.74 -19.12
C GLU A 912 14.47 -40.50 -20.26
N GLU A 913 13.17 -40.77 -20.08
CA GLU A 913 12.34 -41.49 -21.04
C GLU A 913 11.03 -40.75 -21.30
N TYR A 914 10.56 -40.87 -22.52
CA TYR A 914 9.40 -40.19 -23.07
C TYR A 914 8.41 -41.25 -23.57
N LYS A 915 7.21 -41.27 -22.99
CA LYS A 915 6.13 -42.20 -23.33
C LYS A 915 5.10 -41.50 -24.21
N ILE A 916 4.82 -42.07 -25.37
CA ILE A 916 3.89 -41.54 -26.37
C ILE A 916 2.70 -42.48 -26.47
N LYS A 917 1.48 -41.99 -26.28
CA LYS A 917 0.27 -42.85 -26.33
C LYS A 917 -0.19 -43.07 -27.77
N GLY A 918 -0.44 -44.33 -28.13
CA GLY A 918 -0.90 -44.75 -29.45
C GLY A 918 0.19 -44.73 -30.53
N ASP A 919 -0.22 -45.02 -31.76
CA ASP A 919 0.66 -45.08 -32.93
C ASP A 919 1.22 -43.69 -33.29
N ILE A 920 2.43 -43.69 -33.83
CA ILE A 920 3.11 -42.50 -34.33
C ILE A 920 3.18 -42.57 -35.84
N GLU A 921 2.62 -41.57 -36.50
CA GLU A 921 2.91 -41.31 -37.91
C GLU A 921 4.14 -40.40 -37.98
N LEU A 922 5.14 -40.82 -38.76
CA LEU A 922 6.42 -40.14 -38.91
C LEU A 922 6.38 -39.22 -40.14
N ASP A 923 6.96 -38.03 -40.01
CA ASP A 923 7.12 -37.10 -41.13
C ASP A 923 8.43 -37.40 -41.87
N GLU A 924 8.33 -37.68 -43.17
CA GLU A 924 9.46 -37.99 -44.05
C GLU A 924 10.54 -36.91 -44.07
N LYS A 925 10.19 -35.65 -43.79
CA LYS A 925 11.11 -34.51 -43.85
C LYS A 925 11.91 -34.28 -42.58
N THR A 926 11.40 -34.74 -41.43
CA THR A 926 12.02 -34.51 -40.11
C THR A 926 12.52 -35.79 -39.45
N THR A 927 12.20 -36.96 -40.04
CA THR A 927 12.60 -38.27 -39.52
C THR A 927 13.94 -38.74 -40.09
N GLU A 928 14.89 -39.03 -39.22
CA GLU A 928 16.20 -39.59 -39.58
C GLU A 928 16.33 -41.06 -39.19
N PHE A 929 16.54 -41.89 -40.20
CA PHE A 929 16.75 -43.33 -40.06
C PHE A 929 18.24 -43.65 -39.92
N ASN A 930 18.69 -43.93 -38.69
CA ASN A 930 20.09 -44.15 -38.38
C ASN A 930 20.41 -45.65 -38.20
N LYS A 931 21.17 -46.20 -39.14
CA LYS A 931 21.63 -47.60 -39.12
C LYS A 931 23.08 -47.65 -38.61
N ARG A 932 23.32 -48.24 -37.44
CA ARG A 932 24.69 -48.56 -37.01
C ARG A 932 25.07 -49.94 -37.57
N CYS A 933 26.16 -49.99 -38.35
CA CYS A 933 26.76 -51.23 -38.85
C CYS A 933 27.16 -52.17 -37.69
#